data_AF-A0AAU2RA30-F1
#
_entry.id   AF-A0AAU2RA30-F1
#
_cell.length_a   1.000
_cell.length_b   1.000
_cell.length_c   1.000
_cell.angle_alpha   90.00
_cell.angle_beta   90.00
_cell.angle_gamma   90.00
#
_symmetry.space_group_name_H-M   'P 1'
#
loop_
_entity.id
_entity.type
_entity.pdbx_description
1 polymer ?
#
loop_
_entity_poly.entity_id
_entity_poly.type
_entity_poly.pdbx_seq_one_letter_code
_entity_poly.pdbx_strand_id
1 'polypeptide(L)'
;MGSDRPVGAEVVAEVQRVFRDGLLSGRSAFAPETDAWSEGTASDLRARFVDRPDESSDTFLVKLRRQLDGAPAATIVLAAELLFVNMAPLRPEQIGIRKKLQILGEVLSWAGLGHLATPELMETRLRGFLNGGQGFLNYRWAQFQILVLLVERLAGRPYAERDAVLNDPWRFREECLDVQRSVGHKKGRAQIHVLLYALFPDVFQPIASAYHKQEIAKAFADELPQVTGDDDRDLLELRKILEAQSGEPVWFYADPWVSRWRRGAVEHDQRGWLVRGFNVDGRNVVPQWLEQGYCSVSWKELPDIPAGTAKQEIQRTVLEGLPEDSTQSRGQSVYQLHAFLTLIQPGDLVATVTPDEVHVGTVQGPAVYDTSDGLDNARRLPVRWATAERPLKRSELPQTVQNRLTQPPTVYDISSVAAELAERAGLEDVVAEPLIEADVTKSLELPSVTAELAEQLLMPLDWLSETAQQLQEQRQLVFHGPPGTGKTYLARALARHLAGPDRVELVQFHPSYTYEDFFEGFRPVRGEGGAGGSGSVVFDVVPGPFKLLAERARKDPANPYVLIVDEINRANLAKVFGELYFLLEYREEPVTTQYSPHDPFHLPGNLFLVGTMNTADRSIALVDAAMRRRFAFRRLSPEKQPVHGLLDRWLRRHGLPEGPARLLDELNRRLGDADRAIGPSYLMKPGAARPEGLDLIWRTQILPLLEDQVYGTGVDVEEEYGLASLRAALGS
;
A
#
# COMPACT_ATOMS: atom_id res chain seq x y z
N MET A 1 15.91 23.04 -34.58
CA MET A 1 17.06 22.29 -34.04
C MET A 1 16.71 21.86 -32.63
N GLY A 2 16.50 20.56 -32.46
CA GLY A 2 16.02 19.91 -31.24
C GLY A 2 15.52 18.50 -31.58
N SER A 3 16.34 17.78 -32.36
CA SER A 3 16.17 16.40 -32.80
C SER A 3 16.47 15.41 -31.68
N ASP A 4 15.84 14.23 -31.74
CA ASP A 4 16.35 12.95 -31.23
C ASP A 4 17.01 12.95 -29.85
N ARG A 5 16.24 13.15 -28.77
CA ARG A 5 16.70 12.70 -27.46
C ARG A 5 15.90 11.46 -27.03
N PRO A 6 16.56 10.32 -26.73
CA PRO A 6 15.88 9.18 -26.13
C PRO A 6 15.23 9.60 -24.81
N VAL A 7 14.09 8.98 -24.44
CA VAL A 7 13.45 9.25 -23.16
C VAL A 7 14.45 8.96 -22.05
N GLY A 8 14.69 9.97 -21.19
CA GLY A 8 15.68 9.86 -20.13
C GLY A 8 17.13 9.91 -20.59
N ALA A 9 17.44 10.56 -21.72
CA ALA A 9 18.81 10.68 -22.27
C ALA A 9 19.89 11.01 -21.23
N GLU A 10 19.60 11.87 -20.25
CA GLU A 10 20.56 12.22 -19.18
C GLU A 10 20.82 11.04 -18.22
N VAL A 11 19.79 10.26 -17.90
CA VAL A 11 19.89 9.06 -17.08
C VAL A 11 20.64 7.97 -17.85
N VAL A 12 20.32 7.80 -19.13
CA VAL A 12 20.99 6.85 -20.05
C VAL A 12 22.48 7.17 -20.14
N ALA A 13 22.85 8.42 -20.41
CA ALA A 13 24.24 8.86 -20.48
C ALA A 13 24.99 8.62 -19.16
N GLU A 14 24.32 8.84 -18.02
CA GLU A 14 24.94 8.61 -16.72
C GLU A 14 25.10 7.12 -16.40
N VAL A 15 24.13 6.27 -16.77
CA VAL A 15 24.27 4.81 -16.63
C VAL A 15 25.40 4.29 -17.52
N GLN A 16 25.56 4.82 -18.74
CA GLN A 16 26.70 4.49 -19.61
C GLN A 16 28.03 4.93 -18.98
N ARG A 17 28.10 6.15 -18.44
CA ARG A 17 29.28 6.66 -17.73
C ARG A 17 29.68 5.80 -16.53
N VAL A 18 28.70 5.32 -15.77
CA VAL A 18 28.97 4.49 -14.59
C VAL A 18 29.33 3.06 -15.00
N PHE A 19 28.54 2.43 -15.86
CA PHE A 19 28.68 1.00 -16.17
C PHE A 19 29.69 0.72 -17.29
N ARG A 20 29.55 1.37 -18.45
CA ARG A 20 30.40 1.12 -19.63
C ARG A 20 31.81 1.66 -19.39
N ASP A 21 31.93 2.93 -19.01
CA ASP A 21 33.25 3.53 -18.81
C ASP A 21 33.95 2.92 -17.58
N GLY A 22 33.19 2.52 -16.56
CA GLY A 22 33.69 1.74 -15.42
C GLY A 22 34.36 0.44 -15.88
N LEU A 23 33.66 -0.39 -16.65
CA LEU A 23 34.23 -1.65 -17.18
C LEU A 23 35.43 -1.45 -18.13
N LEU A 24 35.46 -0.36 -18.89
CA LEU A 24 36.57 -0.07 -19.82
C LEU A 24 37.80 0.48 -19.10
N SER A 25 37.61 1.37 -18.15
CA SER A 25 38.69 2.07 -17.44
C SER A 25 39.19 1.35 -16.18
N GLY A 26 38.33 0.53 -15.56
CA GLY A 26 38.56 -0.05 -14.23
C GLY A 26 38.29 0.89 -13.06
N ARG A 27 37.98 2.17 -13.32
CA ARG A 27 37.85 3.23 -12.30
C ARG A 27 36.40 3.49 -11.92
N SER A 28 36.20 3.93 -10.68
CA SER A 28 34.89 4.36 -10.19
C SER A 28 34.50 5.74 -10.73
N ALA A 29 33.22 5.87 -11.07
CA ALA A 29 32.53 7.10 -11.41
C ALA A 29 32.16 7.98 -10.19
N PHE A 30 32.04 7.39 -8.99
CA PHE A 30 31.74 8.04 -7.71
C PHE A 30 33.01 8.39 -6.91
N ALA A 31 34.08 7.61 -7.08
CA ALA A 31 35.39 7.83 -6.47
C ALA A 31 36.50 7.64 -7.52
N PRO A 32 36.83 8.68 -8.33
CA PRO A 32 37.73 8.56 -9.49
C PRO A 32 39.14 8.02 -9.20
N GLU A 33 39.61 8.14 -7.97
CA GLU A 33 40.91 7.63 -7.50
C GLU A 33 40.86 6.14 -7.10
N THR A 34 39.69 5.50 -7.16
CA THR A 34 39.47 4.12 -6.74
C THR A 34 39.27 3.21 -7.96
N ASP A 35 40.09 2.17 -8.08
CA ASP A 35 39.94 1.11 -9.08
C ASP A 35 38.83 0.11 -8.67
N ALA A 36 37.58 0.57 -8.69
CA ALA A 36 36.42 -0.21 -8.23
C ALA A 36 35.93 -1.24 -9.27
N TRP A 37 36.08 -0.98 -10.57
CA TRP A 37 35.58 -1.83 -11.67
C TRP A 37 36.64 -2.84 -12.14
N SER A 38 37.36 -3.45 -11.20
CA SER A 38 38.38 -4.48 -11.48
C SER A 38 37.83 -5.89 -11.25
N GLU A 39 38.48 -6.90 -11.85
CA GLU A 39 38.16 -8.31 -11.63
C GLU A 39 38.22 -8.66 -10.13
N GLY A 40 39.29 -8.27 -9.44
CA GLY A 40 39.47 -8.56 -8.02
C GLY A 40 38.37 -7.97 -7.14
N THR A 41 37.96 -6.73 -7.41
CA THR A 41 36.86 -6.08 -6.67
C THR A 41 35.52 -6.75 -6.95
N ALA A 42 35.25 -7.09 -8.22
CA ALA A 42 34.02 -7.75 -8.62
C ALA A 42 33.93 -9.19 -8.06
N SER A 43 35.03 -9.93 -8.04
CA SER A 43 35.10 -11.26 -7.44
C SER A 43 34.90 -11.22 -5.91
N ASP A 44 35.42 -10.21 -5.21
CA ASP A 44 35.15 -10.02 -3.78
C ASP A 44 33.66 -9.71 -3.53
N LEU A 45 33.05 -8.82 -4.33
CA LEU A 45 31.62 -8.53 -4.25
C LEU A 45 30.77 -9.78 -4.52
N ARG A 46 31.14 -10.58 -5.54
CA ARG A 46 30.51 -11.86 -5.88
C ARG A 46 30.61 -12.86 -4.73
N ALA A 47 31.79 -13.01 -4.12
CA ALA A 47 32.00 -13.92 -2.99
C ALA A 47 31.19 -13.54 -1.74
N ARG A 48 30.96 -12.24 -1.53
CA ARG A 48 30.23 -11.71 -0.38
C ARG A 48 28.72 -11.73 -0.56
N PHE A 49 28.24 -11.36 -1.74
CA PHE A 49 26.82 -11.19 -2.00
C PHE A 49 26.18 -12.41 -2.66
N VAL A 50 26.85 -13.00 -3.66
CA VAL A 50 26.29 -14.08 -4.48
C VAL A 50 26.55 -15.45 -3.86
N ASP A 51 27.79 -15.70 -3.42
CA ASP A 51 28.18 -17.01 -2.87
C ASP A 51 27.74 -17.21 -1.42
N ARG A 52 27.42 -16.11 -0.73
CA ARG A 52 26.95 -16.10 0.66
C ARG A 52 25.66 -15.30 0.74
N PRO A 53 24.56 -15.81 0.16
CA PRO A 53 23.28 -15.12 0.22
C PRO A 53 22.83 -14.99 1.67
N ASP A 54 22.37 -13.80 2.04
CA ASP A 54 21.70 -13.57 3.32
C ASP A 54 20.20 -13.87 3.17
N GLU A 55 19.81 -15.08 3.60
CA GLU A 55 18.45 -15.63 3.51
C GLU A 55 17.53 -15.16 4.66
N SER A 56 17.99 -14.26 5.53
CA SER A 56 17.14 -13.69 6.59
C SER A 56 15.91 -12.98 6.03
N SER A 57 14.95 -12.61 6.87
CA SER A 57 13.80 -11.81 6.43
C SER A 57 14.10 -10.32 6.26
N ASP A 58 15.32 -9.87 6.61
CA ASP A 58 15.69 -8.44 6.64
C ASP A 58 15.66 -7.77 5.26
N THR A 59 15.57 -6.44 5.25
CA THR A 59 15.57 -5.67 4.02
C THR A 59 16.87 -5.82 3.23
N PHE A 60 16.79 -5.62 1.91
CA PHE A 60 17.93 -5.74 1.01
C PHE A 60 19.18 -4.96 1.48
N LEU A 61 19.01 -3.73 1.99
CA LEU A 61 20.15 -2.92 2.43
C LEU A 61 20.76 -3.39 3.75
N VAL A 62 19.94 -3.90 4.67
CA VAL A 62 20.44 -4.50 5.93
C VAL A 62 21.26 -5.74 5.63
N LYS A 63 20.74 -6.60 4.75
CA LYS A 63 21.45 -7.78 4.25
C LYS A 63 22.76 -7.41 3.56
N LEU A 64 22.70 -6.47 2.60
CA LEU A 64 23.86 -6.00 1.88
C LEU A 64 24.92 -5.43 2.82
N ARG A 65 24.52 -4.67 3.85
CA ARG A 65 25.43 -4.14 4.87
C ARG A 65 26.15 -5.25 5.63
N ARG A 66 25.44 -6.30 6.04
CA ARG A 66 26.06 -7.44 6.73
C ARG A 66 26.99 -8.22 5.79
N GLN A 67 26.57 -8.44 4.55
CA GLN A 67 27.37 -9.14 3.54
C GLN A 67 28.65 -8.36 3.17
N LEU A 68 28.58 -7.02 3.18
CA LEU A 68 29.71 -6.13 2.93
C LEU A 68 30.48 -5.75 4.19
N ASP A 69 30.19 -6.34 5.35
CA ASP A 69 30.94 -6.06 6.58
C ASP A 69 32.42 -6.45 6.40
N GLY A 70 33.30 -5.53 6.79
CA GLY A 70 34.75 -5.66 6.56
C GLY A 70 35.18 -5.74 5.09
N ALA A 71 34.35 -5.34 4.12
CA ALA A 71 34.73 -5.27 2.72
C ALA A 71 35.70 -4.09 2.44
N PRO A 72 36.64 -4.22 1.49
CA PRO A 72 37.44 -3.09 1.01
C PRO A 72 36.55 -1.96 0.49
N ALA A 73 37.00 -0.71 0.63
CA ALA A 73 36.27 0.46 0.15
C ALA A 73 35.92 0.36 -1.34
N ALA A 74 36.82 -0.19 -2.17
CA ALA A 74 36.57 -0.43 -3.59
C ALA A 74 35.37 -1.34 -3.85
N THR A 75 35.19 -2.41 -3.07
CA THR A 75 34.05 -3.33 -3.16
C THR A 75 32.73 -2.64 -2.83
N ILE A 76 32.73 -1.81 -1.78
CA ILE A 76 31.55 -1.05 -1.35
C ILE A 76 31.19 0.02 -2.40
N VAL A 77 32.19 0.71 -2.96
CA VAL A 77 31.99 1.69 -4.04
C VAL A 77 31.40 1.03 -5.27
N LEU A 78 31.93 -0.13 -5.69
CA LEU A 78 31.36 -0.92 -6.79
C LEU A 78 29.89 -1.27 -6.51
N ALA A 79 29.58 -1.74 -5.29
CA ALA A 79 28.21 -2.06 -4.90
C ALA A 79 27.27 -0.84 -5.00
N ALA A 80 27.72 0.34 -4.56
CA ALA A 80 26.94 1.58 -4.68
C ALA A 80 26.68 1.96 -6.15
N GLU A 81 27.67 1.81 -7.03
CA GLU A 81 27.53 2.11 -8.45
C GLU A 81 26.62 1.12 -9.19
N LEU A 82 26.65 -0.16 -8.82
CA LEU A 82 25.70 -1.15 -9.34
C LEU A 82 24.26 -0.87 -8.86
N LEU A 83 24.08 -0.38 -7.63
CA LEU A 83 22.77 0.08 -7.16
C LEU A 83 22.30 1.33 -7.90
N PHE A 84 23.21 2.22 -8.26
CA PHE A 84 22.89 3.33 -9.14
C PHE A 84 22.39 2.83 -10.50
N VAL A 85 23.10 1.90 -11.13
CA VAL A 85 22.70 1.31 -12.42
C VAL A 85 21.33 0.60 -12.33
N ASN A 86 21.02 -0.01 -11.19
CA ASN A 86 19.70 -0.61 -10.93
C ASN A 86 18.58 0.43 -10.79
N MET A 87 18.79 1.50 -10.02
CA MET A 87 17.73 2.42 -9.60
C MET A 87 17.58 3.67 -10.48
N ALA A 88 18.65 4.12 -11.15
CA ALA A 88 18.63 5.34 -11.95
C ALA A 88 17.55 5.32 -13.06
N PRO A 89 17.35 4.22 -13.81
CA PRO A 89 16.33 4.14 -14.87
C PRO A 89 14.88 4.23 -14.39
N LEU A 90 14.59 3.94 -13.12
CA LEU A 90 13.21 3.87 -12.59
C LEU A 90 12.61 5.25 -12.36
N ARG A 91 11.34 5.46 -12.69
CA ARG A 91 10.69 6.76 -12.46
C ARG A 91 10.45 7.07 -10.97
N PRO A 92 10.24 8.35 -10.59
CA PRO A 92 10.10 8.75 -9.20
C PRO A 92 8.83 8.20 -8.54
N GLU A 93 7.82 7.85 -9.35
CA GLU A 93 6.59 7.20 -8.87
C GLU A 93 6.85 5.80 -8.32
N GLN A 94 7.92 5.12 -8.74
CA GLN A 94 8.31 3.81 -8.21
C GLN A 94 9.30 3.91 -7.04
N ILE A 95 10.28 4.80 -7.15
CA ILE A 95 11.23 5.09 -6.09
C ILE A 95 11.65 6.56 -6.17
N GLY A 96 11.28 7.34 -5.15
CA GLY A 96 11.54 8.77 -5.12
C GLY A 96 13.03 9.10 -5.17
N ILE A 97 13.38 10.20 -5.86
CA ILE A 97 14.77 10.66 -6.06
C ILE A 97 15.52 10.80 -4.73
N ARG A 98 14.87 11.40 -3.71
CA ARG A 98 15.43 11.51 -2.36
C ARG A 98 15.77 10.16 -1.74
N LYS A 99 14.93 9.15 -1.97
CA LYS A 99 15.18 7.79 -1.47
C LYS A 99 16.36 7.15 -2.19
N LYS A 100 16.47 7.30 -3.51
CA LYS A 100 17.65 6.82 -4.27
C LYS A 100 18.94 7.44 -3.73
N LEU A 101 18.95 8.76 -3.52
CA LEU A 101 20.09 9.47 -2.94
C LEU A 101 20.43 9.00 -1.52
N GLN A 102 19.41 8.78 -0.68
CA GLN A 102 19.59 8.24 0.66
C GLN A 102 20.27 6.86 0.61
N ILE A 103 19.79 5.96 -0.25
CA ILE A 103 20.33 4.60 -0.38
C ILE A 103 21.79 4.65 -0.85
N LEU A 104 22.08 5.41 -1.89
CA LEU A 104 23.45 5.53 -2.41
C LEU A 104 24.39 6.17 -1.40
N GLY A 105 23.94 7.23 -0.71
CA GLY A 105 24.70 7.88 0.35
C GLY A 105 24.95 6.96 1.54
N GLU A 106 23.98 6.14 1.92
CA GLU A 106 24.13 5.15 2.99
C GLU A 106 25.18 4.10 2.62
N VAL A 107 25.12 3.50 1.43
CA VAL A 107 26.10 2.49 1.01
C VAL A 107 27.51 3.09 0.89
N LEU A 108 27.64 4.29 0.31
CA LEU A 108 28.93 4.99 0.22
C LEU A 108 29.51 5.35 1.60
N SER A 109 28.65 5.63 2.59
CA SER A 109 29.11 5.91 3.95
C SER A 109 29.82 4.71 4.58
N TRP A 110 29.51 3.47 4.16
CA TRP A 110 30.20 2.27 4.64
C TRP A 110 31.65 2.20 4.14
N ALA A 111 31.97 2.88 3.03
CA ALA A 111 33.33 3.04 2.51
C ALA A 111 34.07 4.24 3.12
N GLY A 112 33.45 4.98 4.05
CA GLY A 112 34.00 6.23 4.58
C GLY A 112 33.90 7.42 3.62
N LEU A 113 33.11 7.32 2.55
CA LEU A 113 32.88 8.41 1.59
C LEU A 113 31.63 9.19 1.98
N GLY A 114 31.80 10.51 2.21
CA GLY A 114 30.81 11.33 2.91
C GLY A 114 29.70 11.95 2.06
N HIS A 115 29.73 11.87 0.73
CA HIS A 115 28.67 12.40 -0.16
C HIS A 115 28.97 12.11 -1.63
N LEU A 116 27.91 11.86 -2.42
CA LEU A 116 27.94 11.94 -3.89
C LEU A 116 28.23 13.40 -4.31
N ALA A 117 28.75 13.59 -5.52
CA ALA A 117 28.91 14.91 -6.14
C ALA A 117 27.62 15.77 -6.08
N THR A 118 27.75 17.08 -6.33
CA THR A 118 26.73 18.13 -6.11
C THR A 118 25.26 17.68 -6.29
N PRO A 119 24.39 17.86 -5.28
CA PRO A 119 23.01 17.35 -5.27
C PRO A 119 22.17 17.71 -6.50
N GLU A 120 22.33 18.92 -7.06
CA GLU A 120 21.50 19.36 -8.20
C GLU A 120 21.76 18.56 -9.48
N LEU A 121 22.99 18.09 -9.69
CA LEU A 121 23.36 17.32 -10.89
C LEU A 121 22.81 15.88 -10.80
N MET A 122 22.80 15.31 -9.59
CA MET A 122 22.32 13.95 -9.33
C MET A 122 20.79 13.87 -9.37
N GLU A 123 20.07 14.92 -9.01
CA GLU A 123 18.61 14.94 -9.11
C GLU A 123 18.12 14.71 -10.54
N THR A 124 18.74 15.36 -11.53
CA THR A 124 18.35 15.18 -12.94
C THR A 124 18.74 13.80 -13.48
N ARG A 125 19.90 13.28 -13.06
CA ARG A 125 20.41 11.94 -13.41
C ARG A 125 19.63 10.78 -12.78
N LEU A 126 18.77 11.06 -11.80
CA LEU A 126 17.96 10.05 -11.08
C LEU A 126 16.46 10.15 -11.36
N ARG A 127 16.03 11.02 -12.29
CA ARG A 127 14.60 11.15 -12.67
C ARG A 127 14.02 9.87 -13.26
N GLY A 128 14.83 9.03 -13.89
CA GLY A 128 14.38 7.81 -14.55
C GLY A 128 13.48 8.05 -15.76
N PHE A 129 13.09 6.97 -16.43
CA PHE A 129 12.33 7.02 -17.67
C PHE A 129 11.37 5.84 -17.88
N LEU A 130 11.54 4.74 -17.14
CA LEU A 130 10.72 3.54 -17.28
C LEU A 130 10.09 3.09 -15.96
N ASN A 131 8.98 2.34 -16.09
CA ASN A 131 8.35 1.63 -14.99
C ASN A 131 8.83 0.17 -15.01
N GLY A 132 9.50 -0.27 -13.95
CA GLY A 132 9.97 -1.65 -13.80
C GLY A 132 8.88 -2.63 -13.35
N GLY A 133 7.78 -2.15 -12.77
CA GLY A 133 6.79 -2.97 -12.04
C GLY A 133 7.32 -3.51 -10.69
N GLN A 134 6.46 -4.17 -9.91
CA GLN A 134 6.75 -4.78 -8.60
C GLN A 134 7.75 -5.91 -8.76
N GLY A 135 7.73 -6.66 -9.86
CA GLY A 135 8.78 -7.67 -10.12
C GLY A 135 10.18 -7.04 -10.11
N PHE A 136 10.31 -5.80 -10.60
CA PHE A 136 11.57 -5.06 -10.52
C PHE A 136 11.90 -4.57 -9.10
N LEU A 137 10.92 -4.33 -8.23
CA LEU A 137 11.19 -3.92 -6.85
C LEU A 137 11.47 -5.14 -5.94
N ASN A 138 10.60 -6.15 -6.00
CA ASN A 138 10.64 -7.36 -5.18
C ASN A 138 11.88 -8.23 -5.42
N TYR A 139 12.40 -8.24 -6.66
CA TYR A 139 13.57 -9.04 -7.02
C TYR A 139 14.85 -8.20 -7.11
N ARG A 140 14.94 -7.09 -6.36
CA ARG A 140 16.14 -6.24 -6.32
C ARG A 140 17.42 -7.04 -6.06
N TRP A 141 17.37 -8.03 -5.17
CA TRP A 141 18.51 -8.90 -4.89
C TRP A 141 18.98 -9.68 -6.13
N ALA A 142 18.06 -10.22 -6.93
CA ALA A 142 18.37 -11.00 -8.13
C ALA A 142 18.86 -10.10 -9.27
N GLN A 143 18.34 -8.88 -9.35
CA GLN A 143 18.80 -7.88 -10.32
C GLN A 143 20.22 -7.41 -10.00
N PHE A 144 20.48 -7.15 -8.72
CA PHE A 144 21.81 -6.83 -8.24
C PHE A 144 22.78 -7.99 -8.46
N GLN A 145 22.35 -9.24 -8.22
CA GLN A 145 23.12 -10.45 -8.52
C GLN A 145 23.52 -10.53 -10.01
N ILE A 146 22.59 -10.26 -10.94
CA ILE A 146 22.90 -10.23 -12.38
C ILE A 146 23.96 -9.18 -12.69
N LEU A 147 23.85 -7.98 -12.11
CA LEU A 147 24.84 -6.92 -12.32
C LEU A 147 26.21 -7.32 -11.78
N VAL A 148 26.28 -7.91 -10.58
CA VAL A 148 27.54 -8.37 -9.96
C VAL A 148 28.21 -9.43 -10.83
N LEU A 149 27.47 -10.45 -11.27
CA LEU A 149 28.00 -11.54 -12.09
C LEU A 149 28.40 -11.08 -13.50
N LEU A 150 27.63 -10.17 -14.08
CA LEU A 150 27.96 -9.58 -15.38
C LEU A 150 29.25 -8.78 -15.32
N VAL A 151 29.40 -7.96 -14.27
CA VAL A 151 30.62 -7.16 -14.09
C VAL A 151 31.83 -8.03 -13.81
N GLU A 152 31.72 -9.06 -12.96
CA GLU A 152 32.81 -9.99 -12.70
C GLU A 152 33.27 -10.70 -13.97
N ARG A 153 32.33 -11.27 -14.73
CA ARG A 153 32.58 -11.95 -16.00
C ARG A 153 33.22 -11.05 -17.05
N LEU A 154 32.81 -9.78 -17.13
CA LEU A 154 33.36 -8.84 -18.09
C LEU A 154 34.71 -8.28 -17.61
N ALA A 155 34.84 -7.90 -16.35
CA ALA A 155 36.05 -7.28 -15.81
C ALA A 155 37.29 -8.18 -15.91
N GLY A 156 37.13 -9.51 -15.82
CA GLY A 156 38.23 -10.48 -15.99
C GLY A 156 38.71 -10.69 -17.44
N ARG A 157 38.09 -10.05 -18.44
CA ARG A 157 38.49 -10.21 -19.85
C ARG A 157 39.52 -9.16 -20.29
N PRO A 158 40.37 -9.48 -21.29
CA PRO A 158 41.24 -8.48 -21.91
C PRO A 158 40.45 -7.27 -22.43
N TYR A 159 41.04 -6.07 -22.36
CA TYR A 159 40.39 -4.82 -22.77
C TYR A 159 39.74 -4.90 -24.16
N ALA A 160 40.45 -5.43 -25.17
CA ALA A 160 39.92 -5.53 -26.53
C ALA A 160 38.65 -6.40 -26.63
N GLU A 161 38.53 -7.43 -25.79
CA GLU A 161 37.33 -8.26 -25.76
C GLU A 161 36.18 -7.56 -25.04
N ARG A 162 36.46 -6.90 -23.91
CA ARG A 162 35.47 -6.10 -23.17
C ARG A 162 34.90 -4.99 -24.04
N ASP A 163 35.76 -4.26 -24.73
CA ASP A 163 35.38 -3.19 -25.65
C ASP A 163 34.54 -3.71 -26.83
N ALA A 164 34.94 -4.85 -27.42
CA ALA A 164 34.16 -5.48 -28.48
C ALA A 164 32.75 -5.91 -28.01
N VAL A 165 32.61 -6.42 -26.79
CA VAL A 165 31.31 -6.80 -26.21
C VAL A 165 30.46 -5.56 -25.90
N LEU A 166 31.04 -4.54 -25.27
CA LEU A 166 30.31 -3.32 -24.85
C LEU A 166 29.87 -2.44 -26.03
N ASN A 167 30.44 -2.62 -27.21
CA ASN A 167 30.05 -1.92 -28.43
C ASN A 167 29.15 -2.74 -29.38
N ASP A 168 28.87 -4.01 -29.05
CA ASP A 168 27.94 -4.85 -29.82
C ASP A 168 26.67 -5.17 -28.99
N PRO A 169 25.50 -4.60 -29.36
CA PRO A 169 24.26 -4.75 -28.60
C PRO A 169 23.79 -6.20 -28.48
N TRP A 170 23.97 -7.00 -29.52
CA TRP A 170 23.50 -8.39 -29.55
C TRP A 170 24.45 -9.32 -28.83
N ARG A 171 25.76 -9.10 -28.98
CA ARG A 171 26.76 -9.82 -28.20
C ARG A 171 26.61 -9.53 -26.70
N PHE A 172 26.41 -8.27 -26.32
CA PHE A 172 26.16 -7.89 -24.92
C PHE A 172 24.86 -8.51 -24.37
N ARG A 173 23.79 -8.57 -25.17
CA ARG A 173 22.55 -9.27 -24.81
C ARG A 173 22.80 -10.73 -24.52
N GLU A 174 23.54 -11.43 -25.37
CA GLU A 174 23.86 -12.85 -25.13
C GLU A 174 24.70 -13.04 -23.87
N GLU A 175 25.65 -12.15 -23.56
CA GLU A 175 26.40 -12.20 -22.30
C GLU A 175 25.47 -12.04 -21.07
N CYS A 176 24.52 -11.10 -21.13
CA CYS A 176 23.52 -10.94 -20.08
C CYS A 176 22.65 -12.20 -19.91
N LEU A 177 22.20 -12.78 -21.02
CA LEU A 177 21.35 -13.98 -21.00
C LEU A 177 22.13 -15.22 -20.54
N ASP A 178 23.42 -15.33 -20.88
CA ASP A 178 24.32 -16.36 -20.36
C ASP A 178 24.48 -16.27 -18.85
N VAL A 179 24.70 -15.07 -18.32
CA VAL A 179 24.74 -14.84 -16.86
C VAL A 179 23.42 -15.27 -16.23
N GLN A 180 22.28 -14.91 -16.83
CA GLN A 180 20.99 -15.37 -16.32
C GLN A 180 20.83 -16.89 -16.36
N ARG A 181 21.25 -17.55 -17.44
CA ARG A 181 21.23 -19.01 -17.56
C ARG A 181 22.05 -19.65 -16.43
N SER A 182 23.18 -19.03 -16.06
CA SER A 182 24.08 -19.54 -15.02
C SER A 182 23.50 -19.47 -13.59
N VAL A 183 22.63 -18.49 -13.28
CA VAL A 183 22.02 -18.38 -11.95
C VAL A 183 20.80 -19.29 -11.76
N GLY A 184 20.30 -19.90 -12.84
CA GLY A 184 19.20 -20.87 -12.76
C GLY A 184 17.81 -20.28 -12.51
N HIS A 185 17.63 -18.96 -12.55
CA HIS A 185 16.33 -18.30 -12.41
C HIS A 185 16.19 -17.04 -13.27
N LYS A 186 14.96 -16.65 -13.62
CA LYS A 186 14.68 -15.45 -14.42
C LYS A 186 14.34 -14.20 -13.60
N LYS A 187 14.43 -14.24 -12.27
CA LYS A 187 14.09 -13.12 -11.35
C LYS A 187 14.84 -11.80 -11.67
N GLY A 188 16.04 -11.89 -12.24
CA GLY A 188 16.82 -10.73 -12.70
C GLY A 188 16.59 -10.30 -14.15
N ARG A 189 15.67 -10.93 -14.90
CA ARG A 189 15.42 -10.65 -16.35
C ARG A 189 15.09 -9.20 -16.61
N ALA A 190 14.31 -8.59 -15.73
CA ALA A 190 13.90 -7.21 -15.89
C ALA A 190 15.12 -6.26 -15.89
N GLN A 191 16.10 -6.49 -15.01
CA GLN A 191 17.36 -5.73 -15.01
C GLN A 191 18.14 -5.86 -16.31
N ILE A 192 18.13 -7.03 -16.94
CA ILE A 192 18.78 -7.23 -18.25
C ILE A 192 18.12 -6.31 -19.28
N HIS A 193 16.79 -6.32 -19.38
CA HIS A 193 16.08 -5.48 -20.35
C HIS A 193 16.30 -3.98 -20.11
N VAL A 194 16.31 -3.56 -18.85
CA VAL A 194 16.59 -2.18 -18.46
C VAL A 194 18.03 -1.78 -18.82
N LEU A 195 19.01 -2.63 -18.52
CA LEU A 195 20.42 -2.39 -18.85
C LEU A 195 20.66 -2.37 -20.36
N LEU A 196 20.00 -3.26 -21.11
CA LEU A 196 20.08 -3.29 -22.57
C LEU A 196 19.61 -1.98 -23.19
N TYR A 197 18.46 -1.45 -22.76
CA TYR A 197 18.01 -0.13 -23.21
C TYR A 197 18.97 0.98 -22.78
N ALA A 198 19.44 0.97 -21.53
CA ALA A 198 20.34 2.00 -21.03
C ALA A 198 21.69 2.03 -21.79
N LEU A 199 22.20 0.88 -22.24
CA LEU A 199 23.45 0.83 -23.00
C LEU A 199 23.24 0.99 -24.52
N PHE A 200 22.09 0.58 -25.06
CA PHE A 200 21.82 0.60 -26.50
C PHE A 200 20.36 1.05 -26.77
N PRO A 201 20.01 2.32 -26.51
CA PRO A 201 18.64 2.84 -26.66
C PRO A 201 18.17 2.83 -28.12
N ASP A 202 19.11 2.85 -29.07
CA ASP A 202 18.84 2.77 -30.50
C ASP A 202 18.50 1.35 -30.97
N VAL A 203 18.62 0.34 -30.11
CA VAL A 203 18.40 -1.07 -30.47
C VAL A 203 17.27 -1.67 -29.64
N PHE A 204 17.30 -1.48 -28.33
CA PHE A 204 16.29 -2.05 -27.43
C PHE A 204 15.22 -1.02 -27.07
N GLN A 205 14.08 -1.49 -26.57
CA GLN A 205 12.98 -0.65 -26.11
C GLN A 205 13.00 -0.47 -24.58
N PRO A 206 12.48 0.66 -24.03
CA PRO A 206 12.44 0.90 -22.58
C PRO A 206 11.33 0.09 -21.91
N ILE A 207 11.40 -1.24 -22.04
CA ILE A 207 10.39 -2.20 -21.61
C ILE A 207 11.07 -3.23 -20.70
N ALA A 208 10.81 -3.15 -19.39
CA ALA A 208 11.38 -4.08 -18.42
C ALA A 208 10.75 -5.48 -18.51
N SER A 209 9.43 -5.56 -18.73
CA SER A 209 8.67 -6.81 -18.76
C SER A 209 8.89 -7.59 -20.06
N ALA A 210 9.29 -8.88 -19.94
CA ALA A 210 9.36 -9.79 -21.09
C ALA A 210 7.97 -10.02 -21.69
N TYR A 211 6.96 -10.20 -20.82
CA TYR A 211 5.58 -10.38 -21.22
C TYR A 211 5.07 -9.19 -22.05
N HIS A 212 5.31 -7.95 -21.62
CA HIS A 212 4.88 -6.79 -22.42
C HIS A 212 5.55 -6.74 -23.79
N LYS A 213 6.82 -7.15 -23.91
CA LYS A 213 7.47 -7.26 -25.21
C LYS A 213 6.74 -8.24 -26.13
N GLN A 214 6.33 -9.39 -25.60
CA GLN A 214 5.56 -10.41 -26.33
C GLN A 214 4.17 -9.92 -26.71
N GLU A 215 3.44 -9.28 -25.80
CA GLU A 215 2.10 -8.77 -26.09
C GLU A 215 2.12 -7.67 -27.15
N ILE A 216 3.14 -6.79 -27.12
CA ILE A 216 3.35 -5.82 -28.18
C ILE A 216 3.67 -6.53 -29.50
N ALA A 217 4.63 -7.45 -29.52
CA ALA A 217 4.98 -8.18 -30.74
C ALA A 217 3.76 -8.93 -31.33
N LYS A 218 2.93 -9.54 -30.49
CA LYS A 218 1.68 -10.22 -30.92
C LYS A 218 0.63 -9.25 -31.44
N ALA A 219 0.37 -8.16 -30.74
CA ALA A 219 -0.69 -7.21 -31.09
C ALA A 219 -0.41 -6.41 -32.37
N PHE A 220 0.85 -6.39 -32.79
CA PHE A 220 1.33 -5.75 -34.01
C PHE A 220 1.96 -6.75 -34.99
N ALA A 221 1.68 -8.05 -34.82
CA ALA A 221 2.24 -9.09 -35.68
C ALA A 221 1.86 -8.90 -37.17
N ASP A 222 0.74 -8.22 -37.43
CA ASP A 222 0.26 -7.87 -38.77
C ASP A 222 1.05 -6.74 -39.44
N GLU A 223 1.78 -5.92 -38.68
CA GLU A 223 2.68 -4.88 -39.21
C GLU A 223 4.07 -5.43 -39.55
N LEU A 224 4.43 -6.59 -39.01
CA LEU A 224 5.74 -7.20 -39.20
C LEU A 224 5.78 -8.03 -40.50
N PRO A 225 6.82 -7.87 -41.36
CA PRO A 225 6.99 -8.71 -42.54
C PRO A 225 7.15 -10.20 -42.19
N GLN A 226 7.81 -10.49 -41.06
CA GLN A 226 7.98 -11.82 -40.50
C GLN A 226 8.26 -11.71 -39.00
N VAL A 227 7.58 -12.55 -38.20
CA VAL A 227 7.87 -12.72 -36.77
C VAL A 227 9.02 -13.72 -36.62
N THR A 228 10.10 -13.32 -35.96
CA THR A 228 11.30 -14.15 -35.79
C THR A 228 11.26 -15.02 -34.54
N GLY A 229 10.40 -14.67 -33.57
CA GLY A 229 10.35 -15.31 -32.25
C GLY A 229 11.42 -14.79 -31.29
N ASP A 230 12.20 -13.79 -31.70
CA ASP A 230 13.08 -13.00 -30.85
C ASP A 230 12.42 -11.64 -30.60
N ASP A 231 11.78 -11.51 -29.43
CA ASP A 231 11.01 -10.32 -29.05
C ASP A 231 11.79 -9.01 -29.24
N ASP A 232 13.10 -8.99 -28.98
CA ASP A 232 13.90 -7.76 -29.11
C ASP A 232 14.16 -7.39 -30.57
N ARG A 233 14.33 -8.39 -31.45
CA ARG A 233 14.50 -8.17 -32.90
C ARG A 233 13.19 -7.75 -33.54
N ASP A 234 12.11 -8.44 -33.18
CA ASP A 234 10.76 -8.14 -33.67
C ASP A 234 10.34 -6.74 -33.24
N LEU A 235 10.63 -6.32 -31.99
CA LEU A 235 10.36 -4.95 -31.53
C LEU A 235 11.24 -3.89 -32.21
N LEU A 236 12.50 -4.19 -32.54
CA LEU A 236 13.36 -3.25 -33.26
C LEU A 236 12.83 -3.00 -34.67
N GLU A 237 12.49 -4.06 -35.41
CA GLU A 237 11.91 -3.93 -36.75
C GLU A 237 10.54 -3.27 -36.70
N LEU A 238 9.69 -3.65 -35.72
CA LEU A 238 8.40 -3.01 -35.52
C LEU A 238 8.54 -1.51 -35.25
N ARG A 239 9.47 -1.10 -34.37
CA ARG A 239 9.72 0.32 -34.10
C ARG A 239 10.09 1.06 -35.38
N LYS A 240 11.02 0.54 -36.20
CA LYS A 240 11.42 1.17 -37.48
C LYS A 240 10.25 1.34 -38.43
N ILE A 241 9.39 0.33 -38.55
CA ILE A 241 8.21 0.37 -39.42
C ILE A 241 7.22 1.43 -38.94
N LEU A 242 6.89 1.42 -37.65
CA LEU A 242 5.92 2.35 -37.07
C LEU A 242 6.44 3.80 -37.07
N GLU A 243 7.75 4.03 -36.84
CA GLU A 243 8.38 5.36 -36.95
C GLU A 243 8.38 5.87 -38.39
N ALA A 244 8.65 5.00 -39.36
CA ALA A 244 8.58 5.36 -40.79
C ALA A 244 7.15 5.69 -41.24
N GLN A 245 6.14 5.02 -40.69
CA GLN A 245 4.73 5.26 -40.99
C GLN A 245 4.20 6.53 -40.32
N SER A 246 4.53 6.75 -39.05
CA SER A 246 3.98 7.85 -38.24
C SER A 246 4.77 9.15 -38.36
N GLY A 247 6.06 9.09 -38.72
CA GLY A 247 6.96 10.24 -38.74
C GLY A 247 7.38 10.75 -37.36
N GLU A 248 7.00 10.05 -36.28
CA GLU A 248 7.32 10.39 -34.89
C GLU A 248 7.97 9.19 -34.15
N PRO A 249 8.77 9.43 -33.10
CA PRO A 249 9.31 8.36 -32.27
C PRO A 249 8.22 7.50 -31.62
N VAL A 250 8.39 6.19 -31.63
CA VAL A 250 7.36 5.26 -31.13
C VAL A 250 7.61 4.92 -29.66
N TRP A 251 6.60 5.20 -28.83
CA TRP A 251 6.58 4.84 -27.41
C TRP A 251 5.41 3.89 -27.13
N PHE A 252 5.69 2.58 -27.02
CA PHE A 252 4.63 1.57 -26.90
C PHE A 252 3.72 1.73 -25.66
N TYR A 253 4.15 2.41 -24.60
CA TYR A 253 3.31 2.72 -23.44
C TYR A 253 2.50 4.03 -23.56
N ALA A 254 2.65 4.76 -24.66
CA ALA A 254 1.88 5.97 -24.93
C ALA A 254 0.80 5.69 -25.98
N ASP A 255 -0.27 6.48 -25.95
CA ASP A 255 -1.23 6.53 -27.05
C ASP A 255 -0.55 7.02 -28.34
N PRO A 256 -0.97 6.52 -29.51
CA PRO A 256 -2.07 5.57 -29.75
C PRO A 256 -1.65 4.09 -29.62
N TRP A 257 -0.36 3.81 -29.37
CA TRP A 257 0.19 2.46 -29.43
C TRP A 257 -0.30 1.59 -28.28
N VAL A 258 -0.36 2.14 -27.07
CA VAL A 258 -0.74 1.42 -25.85
C VAL A 258 -2.14 0.81 -25.97
N SER A 259 -3.08 1.53 -26.57
CA SER A 259 -4.47 1.08 -26.69
C SER A 259 -4.64 -0.11 -27.65
N ARG A 260 -3.67 -0.37 -28.55
CA ARG A 260 -3.72 -1.50 -29.51
C ARG A 260 -3.31 -2.83 -28.90
N TRP A 261 -2.27 -2.84 -28.08
CA TRP A 261 -1.80 -4.06 -27.39
C TRP A 261 -2.37 -4.22 -25.98
N ARG A 262 -2.88 -3.14 -25.39
CA ARG A 262 -3.55 -3.14 -24.09
C ARG A 262 -5.04 -2.81 -24.26
N ARG A 263 -5.77 -3.69 -24.98
CA ARG A 263 -7.22 -3.53 -25.22
C ARG A 263 -8.00 -3.82 -23.94
N GLY A 264 -8.82 -2.86 -23.49
CA GLY A 264 -9.81 -3.10 -22.43
C GLY A 264 -9.26 -3.23 -21.01
N ALA A 265 -8.12 -2.61 -20.69
CA ALA A 265 -7.65 -2.51 -19.31
C ALA A 265 -8.45 -1.43 -18.54
N VAL A 266 -9.67 -1.78 -18.13
CA VAL A 266 -10.01 -1.49 -16.74
C VAL A 266 -9.00 -2.29 -15.92
N GLU A 267 -8.27 -1.63 -15.02
CA GLU A 267 -7.32 -2.27 -14.11
C GLU A 267 -7.97 -3.51 -13.46
N HIS A 268 -7.65 -4.72 -13.94
CA HIS A 268 -7.96 -5.96 -13.26
C HIS A 268 -6.65 -6.51 -12.71
N ASP A 269 -6.45 -6.31 -11.41
CA ASP A 269 -5.39 -6.95 -10.63
C ASP A 269 -5.57 -8.47 -10.76
N GLN A 270 -4.55 -9.20 -11.23
CA GLN A 270 -4.59 -10.67 -11.31
C GLN A 270 -4.80 -11.27 -9.90
N ARG A 271 -5.81 -12.13 -9.73
CA ARG A 271 -6.20 -12.73 -8.44
C ARG A 271 -5.80 -14.20 -8.33
N GLY A 272 -5.82 -14.71 -7.10
CA GLY A 272 -5.61 -16.13 -6.83
C GLY A 272 -6.84 -16.79 -6.23
N TRP A 273 -7.18 -17.98 -6.72
CA TRP A 273 -8.38 -18.72 -6.33
C TRP A 273 -8.05 -20.17 -5.95
N LEU A 274 -8.64 -20.65 -4.87
CA LEU A 274 -8.63 -22.06 -4.50
C LEU A 274 -9.92 -22.70 -4.99
N VAL A 275 -9.82 -23.79 -5.75
CA VAL A 275 -10.94 -24.62 -6.20
C VAL A 275 -10.73 -26.05 -5.71
N ARG A 276 -11.64 -26.59 -4.90
CA ARG A 276 -11.48 -27.92 -4.29
C ARG A 276 -12.01 -29.04 -5.18
N GLY A 277 -11.13 -29.94 -5.59
CA GLY A 277 -11.48 -31.18 -6.30
C GLY A 277 -11.32 -32.46 -5.46
N PHE A 278 -10.73 -32.35 -4.27
CA PHE A 278 -10.56 -33.48 -3.35
C PHE A 278 -11.81 -33.61 -2.47
N ASN A 279 -12.53 -34.72 -2.64
CA ASN A 279 -13.78 -35.05 -1.94
C ASN A 279 -15.04 -34.27 -2.39
N VAL A 280 -15.22 -34.12 -3.71
CA VAL A 280 -16.48 -33.65 -4.31
C VAL A 280 -17.46 -34.84 -4.31
N ASP A 281 -18.51 -34.79 -3.48
CA ASP A 281 -19.48 -35.88 -3.30
C ASP A 281 -18.84 -37.26 -3.04
N GLY A 282 -17.76 -37.30 -2.24
CA GLY A 282 -17.05 -38.55 -1.93
C GLY A 282 -16.02 -38.98 -2.97
N ARG A 283 -15.77 -38.18 -4.02
CA ARG A 283 -14.85 -38.50 -5.13
C ARG A 283 -13.69 -37.52 -5.22
N ASN A 284 -12.54 -38.00 -5.67
CA ASN A 284 -11.40 -37.16 -6.02
C ASN A 284 -11.38 -36.92 -7.53
N VAL A 285 -11.72 -35.69 -7.94
CA VAL A 285 -11.78 -35.30 -9.37
C VAL A 285 -10.50 -34.61 -9.85
N VAL A 286 -9.54 -34.35 -8.95
CA VAL A 286 -8.27 -33.69 -9.27
C VAL A 286 -7.47 -34.42 -10.36
N PRO A 287 -7.34 -35.76 -10.39
CA PRO A 287 -6.59 -36.44 -11.46
C PRO A 287 -7.14 -36.14 -12.85
N GLN A 288 -8.47 -36.11 -13.00
CA GLN A 288 -9.13 -35.79 -14.27
C GLN A 288 -8.91 -34.32 -14.67
N TRP A 289 -8.97 -33.40 -13.70
CA TRP A 289 -8.69 -31.98 -13.90
C TRP A 289 -7.30 -31.72 -14.46
N LEU A 290 -6.30 -32.42 -13.92
CA LEU A 290 -4.90 -32.29 -14.35
C LEU A 290 -4.68 -32.86 -15.76
N GLU A 291 -5.26 -34.01 -16.06
CA GLU A 291 -5.13 -34.66 -17.37
C GLU A 291 -5.84 -33.89 -18.49
N GLN A 292 -7.04 -33.37 -18.21
CA GLN A 292 -7.90 -32.75 -19.21
C GLN A 292 -7.81 -31.21 -19.23
N GLY A 293 -7.07 -30.59 -18.31
CA GLY A 293 -6.79 -29.15 -18.34
C GLY A 293 -7.96 -28.26 -17.92
N TYR A 294 -8.68 -28.61 -16.86
CA TYR A 294 -9.74 -27.79 -16.29
C TYR A 294 -9.84 -27.93 -14.77
N CYS A 295 -10.65 -27.10 -14.10
CA CYS A 295 -11.22 -27.39 -12.78
C CYS A 295 -12.75 -27.22 -12.82
N SER A 296 -13.49 -27.82 -11.89
CA SER A 296 -14.96 -27.76 -11.92
C SER A 296 -15.58 -27.54 -10.54
N VAL A 297 -16.86 -27.16 -10.53
CA VAL A 297 -17.69 -27.09 -9.32
C VAL A 297 -19.03 -27.80 -9.53
N SER A 298 -19.56 -28.42 -8.46
CA SER A 298 -20.82 -29.17 -8.50
C SER A 298 -21.98 -28.38 -7.88
N TRP A 299 -23.08 -28.28 -8.64
CA TRP A 299 -24.41 -27.84 -8.21
C TRP A 299 -25.42 -28.48 -9.18
N LYS A 300 -25.69 -29.77 -8.99
CA LYS A 300 -26.48 -30.59 -9.92
C LYS A 300 -27.92 -30.12 -10.06
N GLU A 301 -28.45 -29.52 -9.00
CA GLU A 301 -29.82 -29.05 -8.86
C GLU A 301 -30.08 -27.74 -9.60
N LEU A 302 -29.00 -27.03 -9.97
CA LEU A 302 -29.09 -25.75 -10.65
C LEU A 302 -28.95 -25.91 -12.17
N PRO A 303 -29.72 -25.15 -12.97
CA PRO A 303 -29.58 -25.14 -14.43
C PRO A 303 -28.24 -24.52 -14.87
N ASP A 304 -27.95 -24.54 -16.18
CA ASP A 304 -26.81 -23.80 -16.72
C ASP A 304 -26.92 -22.31 -16.38
N ILE A 305 -25.81 -21.74 -15.90
CA ILE A 305 -25.66 -20.32 -15.55
C ILE A 305 -24.46 -19.83 -16.37
N PRO A 306 -24.69 -19.01 -17.41
CA PRO A 306 -23.61 -18.54 -18.28
C PRO A 306 -22.52 -17.79 -17.51
N ALA A 307 -21.27 -17.90 -17.96
CA ALA A 307 -20.18 -17.07 -17.44
C ALA A 307 -20.48 -15.57 -17.61
N GLY A 308 -20.08 -14.75 -16.64
CA GLY A 308 -20.37 -13.31 -16.62
C GLY A 308 -21.78 -12.94 -16.17
N THR A 309 -22.61 -13.92 -15.75
CA THR A 309 -23.95 -13.65 -15.20
C THR A 309 -23.83 -12.74 -13.96
N ALA A 310 -24.68 -11.72 -13.89
CA ALA A 310 -24.68 -10.78 -12.77
C ALA A 310 -25.04 -11.50 -11.45
N LYS A 311 -24.39 -11.12 -10.35
CA LYS A 311 -24.60 -11.71 -9.02
C LYS A 311 -26.07 -11.83 -8.61
N GLN A 312 -26.88 -10.82 -8.94
CA GLN A 312 -28.31 -10.78 -8.62
C GLN A 312 -29.10 -11.88 -9.36
N GLU A 313 -28.71 -12.20 -10.59
CA GLU A 313 -29.34 -13.26 -11.37
C GLU A 313 -28.92 -14.64 -10.87
N ILE A 314 -27.64 -14.83 -10.52
CA ILE A 314 -27.15 -16.04 -9.84
C ILE A 314 -27.91 -16.26 -8.52
N GLN A 315 -28.14 -15.19 -7.76
CA GLN A 315 -28.90 -15.24 -6.51
C GLN A 315 -30.34 -15.72 -6.71
N ARG A 316 -31.02 -15.24 -7.75
CA ARG A 316 -32.36 -15.70 -8.11
C ARG A 316 -32.35 -17.19 -8.47
N THR A 317 -31.42 -17.63 -9.33
CA THR A 317 -31.31 -19.04 -9.75
C THR A 317 -31.03 -19.97 -8.58
N VAL A 318 -30.15 -19.57 -7.64
CA VAL A 318 -29.89 -20.36 -6.42
C VAL A 318 -31.11 -20.40 -5.51
N LEU A 319 -31.84 -19.29 -5.37
CA LEU A 319 -33.05 -19.22 -4.56
C LEU A 319 -34.15 -20.16 -5.08
N GLU A 320 -34.31 -20.23 -6.40
CA GLU A 320 -35.31 -21.07 -7.08
C GLU A 320 -34.90 -22.54 -7.14
N GLY A 321 -33.62 -22.85 -7.37
CA GLY A 321 -33.12 -24.21 -7.56
C GLY A 321 -32.74 -24.96 -6.27
N LEU A 322 -32.54 -24.25 -5.15
CA LEU A 322 -32.23 -24.84 -3.83
C LEU A 322 -33.19 -24.32 -2.75
N PRO A 323 -34.50 -24.58 -2.83
CA PRO A 323 -35.49 -24.00 -1.91
C PRO A 323 -35.38 -24.54 -0.48
N GLU A 324 -34.90 -25.77 -0.32
CA GLU A 324 -34.75 -26.47 0.98
C GLU A 324 -33.46 -26.07 1.72
N ASP A 325 -32.54 -25.36 1.05
CA ASP A 325 -31.28 -24.92 1.65
C ASP A 325 -31.49 -23.72 2.60
N SER A 326 -30.76 -23.73 3.72
CA SER A 326 -30.74 -22.59 4.63
C SER A 326 -30.26 -21.31 3.93
N THR A 327 -30.66 -20.14 4.43
CA THR A 327 -30.20 -18.83 3.91
C THR A 327 -28.68 -18.73 3.90
N GLN A 328 -28.00 -19.35 4.88
CA GLN A 328 -26.54 -19.42 4.94
C GLN A 328 -25.95 -20.31 3.82
N SER A 329 -26.50 -21.50 3.59
CA SER A 329 -26.07 -22.43 2.53
C SER A 329 -26.25 -21.81 1.14
N ARG A 330 -27.41 -21.20 0.88
CA ARG A 330 -27.67 -20.49 -0.37
C ARG A 330 -26.69 -19.33 -0.58
N GLY A 331 -26.39 -18.57 0.47
CA GLY A 331 -25.39 -17.49 0.40
C GLY A 331 -24.00 -18.00 0.01
N GLN A 332 -23.56 -19.12 0.57
CA GLN A 332 -22.29 -19.76 0.18
C GLN A 332 -22.32 -20.25 -1.28
N SER A 333 -23.43 -20.85 -1.72
CA SER A 333 -23.62 -21.27 -3.11
C SER A 333 -23.57 -20.07 -4.07
N VAL A 334 -24.24 -18.97 -3.74
CA VAL A 334 -24.21 -17.73 -4.55
C VAL A 334 -22.80 -17.16 -4.63
N TYR A 335 -22.07 -17.06 -3.52
CA TYR A 335 -20.69 -16.57 -3.54
C TYR A 335 -19.80 -17.45 -4.41
N GLN A 336 -19.83 -18.76 -4.23
CA GLN A 336 -18.94 -19.68 -4.94
C GLN A 336 -19.25 -19.75 -6.43
N LEU A 337 -20.54 -19.74 -6.81
CA LEU A 337 -20.97 -19.66 -8.21
C LEU A 337 -20.61 -18.30 -8.82
N HIS A 338 -20.83 -17.20 -8.12
CA HIS A 338 -20.44 -15.88 -8.61
C HIS A 338 -18.92 -15.73 -8.73
N ALA A 339 -18.16 -16.27 -7.78
CA ALA A 339 -16.72 -16.30 -7.86
C ALA A 339 -16.30 -17.08 -9.12
N PHE A 340 -16.75 -18.33 -9.23
CA PHE A 340 -16.34 -19.24 -10.31
C PHE A 340 -16.80 -18.81 -11.71
N LEU A 341 -18.00 -18.22 -11.85
CA LEU A 341 -18.59 -17.85 -13.14
C LEU A 341 -18.28 -16.41 -13.57
N THR A 342 -17.98 -15.52 -12.62
CA THR A 342 -17.93 -14.06 -12.87
C THR A 342 -16.67 -13.39 -12.32
N LEU A 343 -16.13 -13.80 -11.17
CA LEU A 343 -14.93 -13.15 -10.61
C LEU A 343 -13.62 -13.77 -11.07
N ILE A 344 -13.59 -15.09 -11.30
CA ILE A 344 -12.40 -15.74 -11.84
C ILE A 344 -12.29 -15.35 -13.32
N GLN A 345 -11.21 -14.65 -13.67
CA GLN A 345 -10.97 -14.15 -15.02
C GLN A 345 -9.81 -14.88 -15.70
N PRO A 346 -9.76 -14.90 -17.04
CA PRO A 346 -8.58 -15.39 -17.77
C PRO A 346 -7.31 -14.68 -17.28
N GLY A 347 -6.27 -15.46 -16.98
CA GLY A 347 -5.03 -14.95 -16.39
C GLY A 347 -4.94 -15.02 -14.87
N ASP A 348 -6.04 -15.30 -14.16
CA ASP A 348 -6.00 -15.55 -12.71
C ASP A 348 -5.29 -16.87 -12.39
N LEU A 349 -4.73 -16.95 -11.18
CA LEU A 349 -4.14 -18.16 -10.63
C LEU A 349 -5.23 -19.04 -10.00
N VAL A 350 -5.21 -20.34 -10.28
CA VAL A 350 -6.05 -21.33 -9.62
C VAL A 350 -5.18 -22.37 -8.95
N ALA A 351 -5.47 -22.67 -7.69
CA ALA A 351 -4.88 -23.77 -6.94
C ALA A 351 -5.95 -24.81 -6.59
N THR A 352 -5.56 -26.08 -6.52
CA THR A 352 -6.35 -27.17 -5.91
C THR A 352 -5.46 -27.99 -4.98
N VAL A 353 -6.07 -28.64 -4.00
CA VAL A 353 -5.32 -29.35 -2.93
C VAL A 353 -5.84 -30.77 -2.74
N THR A 354 -4.92 -31.69 -2.51
CA THR A 354 -5.16 -33.03 -1.95
C THR A 354 -4.58 -33.08 -0.51
N PRO A 355 -4.65 -34.20 0.24
CA PRO A 355 -4.08 -34.29 1.58
C PRO A 355 -2.59 -33.91 1.60
N ASP A 356 -1.84 -34.39 0.62
CA ASP A 356 -0.37 -34.29 0.59
C ASP A 356 0.15 -33.29 -0.45
N GLU A 357 -0.66 -32.95 -1.47
CA GLU A 357 -0.21 -32.21 -2.64
C GLU A 357 -1.03 -30.95 -2.90
N VAL A 358 -0.39 -29.98 -3.56
CA VAL A 358 -1.01 -28.76 -4.06
C VAL A 358 -0.69 -28.65 -5.54
N HIS A 359 -1.72 -28.46 -6.36
CA HIS A 359 -1.58 -28.19 -7.78
C HIS A 359 -1.98 -26.76 -8.10
N VAL A 360 -1.26 -26.12 -9.01
CA VAL A 360 -1.42 -24.71 -9.36
C VAL A 360 -1.41 -24.57 -10.88
N GLY A 361 -2.26 -23.70 -11.40
CA GLY A 361 -2.39 -23.41 -12.82
C GLY A 361 -2.92 -22.01 -13.08
N THR A 362 -3.03 -21.66 -14.36
CA THR A 362 -3.55 -20.37 -14.81
C THR A 362 -4.83 -20.56 -15.60
N VAL A 363 -5.83 -19.72 -15.35
CA VAL A 363 -7.12 -19.74 -16.05
C VAL A 363 -6.94 -19.31 -17.50
N GLN A 364 -7.45 -20.12 -18.44
CA GLN A 364 -7.26 -19.90 -19.88
C GLN A 364 -8.47 -19.22 -20.55
N GLY A 365 -9.63 -19.23 -19.91
CA GLY A 365 -10.87 -18.74 -20.49
C GLY A 365 -12.02 -18.72 -19.49
N PRO A 366 -13.19 -18.19 -19.88
CA PRO A 366 -14.37 -18.18 -19.02
C PRO A 366 -14.88 -19.60 -18.74
N ALA A 367 -15.71 -19.74 -17.71
CA ALA A 367 -16.35 -21.00 -17.39
C ALA A 367 -17.28 -21.48 -18.52
N VAL A 368 -17.29 -22.79 -18.75
CA VAL A 368 -18.13 -23.50 -19.74
C VAL A 368 -19.01 -24.52 -19.05
N TYR A 369 -20.16 -24.82 -19.66
CA TYR A 369 -21.09 -25.84 -19.19
C TYR A 369 -21.05 -27.07 -20.10
N ASP A 370 -20.58 -28.20 -19.57
CA ASP A 370 -20.36 -29.44 -20.32
C ASP A 370 -20.80 -30.67 -19.50
N THR A 371 -21.90 -31.29 -19.92
CA THR A 371 -22.54 -32.42 -19.21
C THR A 371 -22.03 -33.80 -19.63
N SER A 372 -21.02 -33.88 -20.48
CA SER A 372 -20.49 -35.15 -21.04
C SER A 372 -20.13 -36.19 -19.98
N ASP A 373 -19.59 -35.76 -18.83
CA ASP A 373 -19.16 -36.63 -17.72
C ASP A 373 -20.11 -36.58 -16.50
N GLY A 374 -21.33 -36.09 -16.69
CA GLY A 374 -22.35 -35.94 -15.65
C GLY A 374 -22.42 -34.54 -15.03
N LEU A 375 -23.48 -34.29 -14.23
CA LEU A 375 -23.82 -32.96 -13.72
C LEU A 375 -22.86 -32.44 -12.63
N ASP A 376 -22.08 -33.31 -12.01
CA ASP A 376 -21.15 -32.95 -10.93
C ASP A 376 -19.94 -32.13 -11.38
N ASN A 377 -19.54 -32.31 -12.63
CA ASN A 377 -18.40 -31.64 -13.23
C ASN A 377 -18.83 -30.78 -14.41
N ALA A 378 -20.12 -30.41 -14.46
CA ALA A 378 -20.68 -29.72 -15.61
C ALA A 378 -20.16 -28.30 -15.76
N ARG A 379 -19.90 -27.58 -14.65
CA ARG A 379 -19.35 -26.23 -14.68
C ARG A 379 -17.83 -26.31 -14.64
N ARG A 380 -17.19 -26.16 -15.81
CA ARG A 380 -15.73 -26.31 -15.99
C ARG A 380 -15.10 -24.96 -16.26
N LEU A 381 -13.95 -24.72 -15.64
CA LEU A 381 -13.09 -23.59 -15.93
C LEU A 381 -11.82 -24.13 -16.61
N PRO A 382 -11.50 -23.71 -17.84
CA PRO A 382 -10.28 -24.13 -18.52
C PRO A 382 -9.02 -23.66 -17.77
N VAL A 383 -8.13 -24.58 -17.41
CA VAL A 383 -6.93 -24.30 -16.61
C VAL A 383 -5.71 -24.96 -17.23
N ARG A 384 -4.64 -24.20 -17.40
CA ARG A 384 -3.31 -24.74 -17.72
C ARG A 384 -2.57 -25.01 -16.42
N TRP A 385 -2.51 -26.26 -16.01
CA TRP A 385 -1.81 -26.69 -14.79
C TRP A 385 -0.30 -26.69 -14.99
N ALA A 386 0.42 -25.92 -14.16
CA ALA A 386 1.88 -25.89 -14.17
C ALA A 386 2.49 -27.07 -13.41
N THR A 387 1.78 -27.56 -12.40
CA THR A 387 2.23 -28.62 -11.49
C THR A 387 1.47 -29.92 -11.73
N ALA A 388 1.05 -30.19 -12.98
CA ALA A 388 0.37 -31.43 -13.33
C ALA A 388 1.30 -32.64 -13.22
N GLU A 389 2.53 -32.52 -13.74
CA GLU A 389 3.55 -33.59 -13.70
C GLU A 389 4.43 -33.52 -12.45
N ARG A 390 4.48 -32.36 -11.78
CA ARG A 390 5.33 -32.09 -10.60
C ARG A 390 4.52 -31.33 -9.54
N PRO A 391 3.74 -32.04 -8.70
CA PRO A 391 2.96 -31.42 -7.63
C PRO A 391 3.85 -30.75 -6.58
N LEU A 392 3.32 -29.70 -5.94
CA LEU A 392 3.95 -29.12 -4.75
C LEU A 392 3.58 -29.97 -3.54
N LYS A 393 4.54 -30.31 -2.68
CA LYS A 393 4.22 -30.97 -1.42
C LYS A 393 3.70 -29.95 -0.43
N ARG A 394 2.54 -30.24 0.16
CA ARG A 394 1.88 -29.34 1.12
C ARG A 394 2.74 -29.08 2.36
N SER A 395 3.49 -30.09 2.82
CA SER A 395 4.42 -29.99 3.95
C SER A 395 5.63 -29.10 3.70
N GLU A 396 5.98 -28.87 2.43
CA GLU A 396 7.11 -28.04 2.03
C GLU A 396 6.69 -26.57 1.79
N LEU A 397 5.40 -26.26 1.90
CA LEU A 397 4.86 -24.90 1.82
C LEU A 397 4.99 -24.19 3.17
N PRO A 398 5.17 -22.86 3.20
CA PRO A 398 5.16 -22.09 4.44
C PRO A 398 3.83 -22.16 5.18
N GLN A 399 3.90 -22.01 6.51
CA GLN A 399 2.74 -22.19 7.39
C GLN A 399 1.60 -21.23 7.05
N THR A 400 1.93 -20.02 6.60
CA THR A 400 0.98 -19.00 6.11
C THR A 400 0.14 -19.51 4.94
N VAL A 401 0.78 -20.15 3.95
CA VAL A 401 0.11 -20.76 2.79
C VAL A 401 -0.70 -21.97 3.21
N GLN A 402 -0.13 -22.86 4.04
CA GLN A 402 -0.84 -24.05 4.53
C GLN A 402 -2.14 -23.69 5.26
N ASN A 403 -2.11 -22.67 6.12
CA ASN A 403 -3.27 -22.20 6.87
C ASN A 403 -4.36 -21.67 5.91
N ARG A 404 -3.97 -20.94 4.87
CA ARG A 404 -4.91 -20.39 3.88
C ARG A 404 -5.55 -21.48 3.00
N LEU A 405 -4.80 -22.54 2.68
CA LEU A 405 -5.27 -23.69 1.91
C LEU A 405 -6.20 -24.65 2.69
N THR A 406 -6.38 -24.43 4.00
CA THR A 406 -7.18 -25.30 4.88
C THR A 406 -8.62 -24.79 5.08
N GLN A 407 -8.99 -23.67 4.47
CA GLN A 407 -10.30 -23.03 4.66
C GLN A 407 -11.48 -23.84 4.08
N PRO A 408 -12.65 -23.92 4.75
CA PRO A 408 -13.72 -24.85 4.39
C PRO A 408 -14.42 -24.69 3.01
N PRO A 409 -14.52 -23.51 2.35
CA PRO A 409 -15.27 -23.39 1.08
C PRO A 409 -14.65 -24.13 -0.11
N THR A 410 -15.49 -24.50 -1.10
CA THR A 410 -15.09 -25.15 -2.38
C THR A 410 -14.39 -24.17 -3.32
N VAL A 411 -14.84 -22.91 -3.38
CA VAL A 411 -14.20 -21.81 -4.11
C VAL A 411 -13.85 -20.69 -3.13
N TYR A 412 -12.60 -20.23 -3.12
CA TYR A 412 -12.11 -19.26 -2.12
C TYR A 412 -10.98 -18.37 -2.64
N ASP A 413 -10.96 -17.10 -2.22
CA ASP A 413 -9.88 -16.17 -2.56
C ASP A 413 -8.60 -16.45 -1.74
N ILE A 414 -7.52 -16.68 -2.47
CA ILE A 414 -6.16 -16.90 -1.96
C ILE A 414 -5.17 -15.88 -2.54
N SER A 415 -5.66 -14.73 -2.99
CA SER A 415 -4.86 -13.68 -3.62
C SER A 415 -3.66 -13.26 -2.76
N SER A 416 -3.81 -13.28 -1.43
CA SER A 416 -2.74 -12.96 -0.47
C SER A 416 -1.55 -13.94 -0.49
N VAL A 417 -1.74 -15.18 -0.96
CA VAL A 417 -0.69 -16.22 -1.06
C VAL A 417 -0.46 -16.67 -2.50
N ALA A 418 -1.13 -16.03 -3.47
CA ALA A 418 -1.10 -16.41 -4.88
C ALA A 418 0.29 -16.27 -5.48
N ALA A 419 1.02 -15.22 -5.12
CA ALA A 419 2.39 -14.99 -5.56
C ALA A 419 3.34 -16.12 -5.14
N GLU A 420 3.19 -16.60 -3.91
CA GLU A 420 4.03 -17.63 -3.34
C GLU A 420 3.74 -19.01 -3.96
N LEU A 421 2.47 -19.30 -4.23
CA LEU A 421 2.05 -20.50 -4.94
C LEU A 421 2.47 -20.47 -6.42
N ALA A 422 2.35 -19.31 -7.09
CA ALA A 422 2.82 -19.11 -8.46
C ALA A 422 4.32 -19.39 -8.57
N GLU A 423 5.10 -18.81 -7.67
CA GLU A 423 6.56 -18.97 -7.62
C GLU A 423 6.95 -20.44 -7.48
N ARG A 424 6.38 -21.14 -6.50
CA ARG A 424 6.69 -22.54 -6.24
C ARG A 424 6.23 -23.45 -7.38
N ALA A 425 5.14 -23.09 -8.04
CA ALA A 425 4.61 -23.78 -9.21
C ALA A 425 5.40 -23.52 -10.50
N GLY A 426 6.36 -22.59 -10.51
CA GLY A 426 7.09 -22.19 -11.70
C GLY A 426 6.25 -21.35 -12.68
N LEU A 427 5.19 -20.71 -12.20
CA LEU A 427 4.36 -19.77 -12.96
C LEU A 427 4.97 -18.36 -12.82
N GLU A 428 5.70 -17.91 -13.84
CA GLU A 428 6.47 -16.66 -13.81
C GLU A 428 5.64 -15.38 -14.05
N ASP A 429 4.37 -15.46 -14.49
CA ASP A 429 3.57 -14.33 -15.01
C ASP A 429 2.17 -14.12 -14.37
N VAL A 430 1.93 -14.59 -13.14
CA VAL A 430 0.70 -14.23 -12.41
C VAL A 430 1.06 -13.58 -11.08
N VAL A 431 1.22 -12.26 -11.09
CA VAL A 431 0.93 -11.29 -10.00
C VAL A 431 1.41 -9.90 -10.45
N ALA A 432 0.47 -8.97 -10.60
CA ALA A 432 0.68 -7.52 -10.57
C ALA A 432 -0.54 -6.88 -9.85
N GLU A 433 -0.52 -5.89 -8.94
CA GLU A 433 0.36 -5.22 -7.94
C GLU A 433 -0.58 -4.35 -7.04
N PRO A 434 -0.26 -3.85 -5.81
CA PRO A 434 1.03 -3.72 -5.15
C PRO A 434 1.11 -4.36 -3.74
N LEU A 435 2.28 -4.86 -3.40
CA LEU A 435 2.85 -4.63 -2.06
C LEU A 435 3.92 -3.56 -2.27
N ILE A 436 3.63 -2.32 -1.91
CA ILE A 436 4.70 -1.36 -1.61
C ILE A 436 5.54 -2.05 -0.53
N GLU A 437 6.86 -2.18 -0.73
CA GLU A 437 7.82 -2.68 0.26
C GLU A 437 7.70 -1.84 1.55
N ALA A 438 6.72 -2.19 2.38
CA ALA A 438 6.78 -2.05 3.81
C ALA A 438 7.86 -2.99 4.28
N ASP A 439 8.82 -2.44 4.98
CA ASP A 439 9.81 -3.20 5.74
C ASP A 439 9.08 -4.12 6.74
N VAL A 440 8.78 -5.37 6.34
CA VAL A 440 8.09 -6.37 7.18
C VAL A 440 8.98 -6.87 8.34
N THR A 441 10.21 -6.34 8.47
CA THR A 441 11.04 -6.54 9.66
C THR A 441 10.94 -5.42 10.68
N LYS A 442 10.35 -4.27 10.31
CA LYS A 442 9.92 -3.29 11.29
C LYS A 442 8.49 -3.60 11.72
N SER A 443 8.34 -3.86 13.02
CA SER A 443 7.06 -3.57 13.66
C SER A 443 6.68 -2.15 13.25
N LEU A 444 5.51 -1.94 12.63
CA LEU A 444 5.04 -0.61 12.24
C LEU A 444 5.18 0.32 13.43
N GLU A 445 6.15 1.23 13.39
CA GLU A 445 6.47 2.20 14.44
C GLU A 445 6.02 3.58 13.99
N LEU A 446 5.17 4.22 14.81
CA LEU A 446 4.85 5.63 14.62
C LEU A 446 6.14 6.47 14.75
N PRO A 447 6.35 7.49 13.88
CA PRO A 447 7.47 8.41 14.01
C PRO A 447 7.54 9.05 15.39
N SER A 448 8.75 9.33 15.88
CA SER A 448 8.93 10.05 17.14
C SER A 448 8.33 11.46 17.05
N VAL A 449 7.71 11.91 18.14
CA VAL A 449 7.26 13.29 18.30
C VAL A 449 8.49 14.20 18.33
N THR A 450 8.43 15.31 17.59
CA THR A 450 9.56 16.23 17.51
C THR A 450 9.40 17.45 18.43
N ALA A 451 10.51 18.10 18.77
CA ALA A 451 10.50 19.32 19.57
C ALA A 451 9.75 20.46 18.86
N GLU A 452 9.80 20.51 17.52
CA GLU A 452 9.07 21.50 16.72
C GLU A 452 7.56 21.34 16.88
N LEU A 453 7.05 20.10 16.89
CA LEU A 453 5.63 19.85 17.13
C LEU A 453 5.22 20.26 18.55
N ALA A 454 6.04 19.93 19.55
CA ALA A 454 5.80 20.33 20.94
C ALA A 454 5.75 21.86 21.11
N GLU A 455 6.67 22.56 20.46
CA GLU A 455 6.70 24.03 20.43
C GLU A 455 5.48 24.61 19.73
N GLN A 456 5.09 24.05 18.57
CA GLN A 456 3.90 24.45 17.83
C GLN A 456 2.62 24.28 18.67
N LEU A 457 2.49 23.15 19.37
CA LEU A 457 1.33 22.84 20.20
C LEU A 457 1.35 23.53 21.56
N LEU A 458 2.49 24.11 21.96
CA LEU A 458 2.72 24.65 23.30
C LEU A 458 2.46 23.61 24.39
N MET A 459 2.79 22.35 24.12
CA MET A 459 2.61 21.21 25.02
C MET A 459 3.95 20.55 25.33
N PRO A 460 4.11 19.94 26.53
CA PRO A 460 5.33 19.24 26.89
C PRO A 460 5.65 18.08 25.91
N LEU A 461 6.92 17.98 25.49
CA LEU A 461 7.39 16.97 24.53
C LEU A 461 7.27 15.54 25.09
N ASP A 462 7.57 15.36 26.37
CA ASP A 462 7.39 14.11 27.11
C ASP A 462 5.94 13.64 27.07
N TRP A 463 4.99 14.52 27.38
CA TRP A 463 3.57 14.19 27.36
C TRP A 463 3.06 13.79 25.96
N LEU A 464 3.53 14.49 24.92
CA LEU A 464 3.20 14.16 23.53
C LEU A 464 3.83 12.83 23.10
N SER A 465 5.08 12.59 23.49
CA SER A 465 5.80 11.34 23.20
C SER A 465 5.13 10.13 23.85
N GLU A 466 4.75 10.25 25.14
CA GLU A 466 3.94 9.25 25.83
C GLU A 466 2.60 8.98 25.13
N THR A 467 1.96 10.05 24.64
CA THR A 467 0.67 9.93 23.93
C THR A 467 0.83 9.18 22.60
N ALA A 468 1.90 9.47 21.84
CA ALA A 468 2.21 8.76 20.60
C ALA A 468 2.57 7.29 20.87
N GLN A 469 3.34 7.01 21.93
CA GLN A 469 3.64 5.64 22.37
C GLN A 469 2.37 4.89 22.77
N GLN A 470 1.46 5.52 23.51
CA GLN A 470 0.20 4.89 23.88
C GLN A 470 -0.67 4.58 22.66
N LEU A 471 -0.69 5.47 21.65
CA LEU A 471 -1.35 5.22 20.38
C LEU A 471 -0.67 4.09 19.58
N GLN A 472 0.66 3.99 19.64
CA GLN A 472 1.43 2.91 19.02
C GLN A 472 1.04 1.55 19.62
N GLU A 473 0.97 1.45 20.95
CA GLU A 473 0.70 0.22 21.68
C GLU A 473 -0.76 -0.22 21.55
N GLN A 474 -1.70 0.71 21.75
CA GLN A 474 -3.13 0.37 21.80
C GLN A 474 -3.82 0.48 20.44
N ARG A 475 -3.23 1.17 19.46
CA ARG A 475 -3.81 1.47 18.13
C ARG A 475 -5.09 2.32 18.15
N GLN A 476 -5.74 2.51 19.30
CA GLN A 476 -6.88 3.39 19.48
C GLN A 476 -6.73 4.28 20.72
N LEU A 477 -6.98 5.58 20.57
CA LEU A 477 -6.86 6.57 21.64
C LEU A 477 -7.99 7.59 21.58
N VAL A 478 -8.46 8.05 22.74
CA VAL A 478 -9.47 9.09 22.90
C VAL A 478 -8.89 10.23 23.72
N PHE A 479 -8.90 11.43 23.14
CA PHE A 479 -8.75 12.66 23.89
C PHE A 479 -10.10 13.04 24.48
N HIS A 480 -10.17 13.18 25.80
CA HIS A 480 -11.40 13.58 26.48
C HIS A 480 -11.17 14.73 27.43
N GLY A 481 -12.22 15.53 27.65
CA GLY A 481 -12.18 16.63 28.60
C GLY A 481 -13.19 17.72 28.25
N PRO A 482 -13.22 18.80 29.02
CA PRO A 482 -14.16 19.89 28.80
C PRO A 482 -14.01 20.55 27.43
N PRO A 483 -15.05 21.27 26.96
CA PRO A 483 -14.99 22.02 25.70
C PRO A 483 -13.88 23.08 25.72
N GLY A 484 -13.31 23.34 24.54
CA GLY A 484 -12.28 24.38 24.37
C GLY A 484 -10.87 24.02 24.85
N THR A 485 -10.61 22.74 25.15
CA THR A 485 -9.28 22.23 25.55
C THR A 485 -8.36 21.86 24.37
N GLY A 486 -8.82 22.05 23.13
CA GLY A 486 -8.01 21.83 21.92
C GLY A 486 -7.91 20.37 21.46
N LYS A 487 -8.77 19.47 21.93
CA LYS A 487 -8.76 18.02 21.59
C LYS A 487 -8.65 17.75 20.08
N THR A 488 -9.54 18.32 19.28
CA THR A 488 -9.57 18.13 17.82
C THR A 488 -8.36 18.75 17.13
N TYR A 489 -7.87 19.89 17.63
CA TYR A 489 -6.65 20.52 17.12
C TYR A 489 -5.42 19.64 17.37
N LEU A 490 -5.28 19.15 18.61
CA LEU A 490 -4.22 18.22 19.01
C LEU A 490 -4.29 16.92 18.19
N ALA A 491 -5.46 16.30 18.10
CA ALA A 491 -5.65 15.06 17.33
C ALA A 491 -5.19 15.21 15.87
N ARG A 492 -5.58 16.31 15.21
CA ARG A 492 -5.18 16.58 13.82
C ARG A 492 -3.69 16.84 13.66
N ALA A 493 -3.11 17.66 14.53
CA ALA A 493 -1.69 17.99 14.47
C ALA A 493 -0.82 16.75 14.72
N LEU A 494 -1.16 15.98 15.76
CA LEU A 494 -0.46 14.74 16.10
C LEU A 494 -0.63 13.70 14.99
N ALA A 495 -1.85 13.45 14.50
CA ALA A 495 -2.09 12.50 13.42
C ALA A 495 -1.32 12.85 12.15
N ARG A 496 -1.29 14.13 11.74
CA ARG A 496 -0.53 14.58 10.56
C ARG A 496 0.97 14.43 10.74
N HIS A 497 1.48 14.65 11.94
CA HIS A 497 2.89 14.41 12.23
C HIS A 497 3.25 12.94 12.13
N LEU A 498 2.41 12.07 12.70
CA LEU A 498 2.67 10.63 12.77
C LEU A 498 2.42 9.90 11.43
N ALA A 499 1.38 10.30 10.69
CA ALA A 499 0.96 9.65 9.45
C ALA A 499 1.28 10.44 8.17
N GLY A 500 1.45 11.75 8.25
CA GLY A 500 1.47 12.62 7.07
C GLY A 500 0.06 13.05 6.64
N PRO A 501 -0.07 14.19 5.93
CA PRO A 501 -1.35 14.83 5.68
C PRO A 501 -2.32 14.00 4.82
N ASP A 502 -1.80 13.21 3.87
CA ASP A 502 -2.62 12.47 2.91
C ASP A 502 -3.16 11.14 3.47
N ARG A 503 -2.73 10.76 4.67
CA ARG A 503 -3.06 9.48 5.35
C ARG A 503 -3.89 9.68 6.62
N VAL A 504 -4.49 10.85 6.76
CA VAL A 504 -5.36 11.21 7.88
C VAL A 504 -6.75 11.55 7.35
N GLU A 505 -7.77 10.86 7.86
CA GLU A 505 -9.17 11.16 7.58
C GLU A 505 -9.84 11.69 8.86
N LEU A 506 -10.77 12.64 8.73
CA LEU A 506 -11.52 13.20 9.86
C LEU A 506 -13.00 13.01 9.60
N VAL A 507 -13.67 12.28 10.50
CA VAL A 507 -15.12 12.15 10.52
C VAL A 507 -15.65 12.73 11.83
N GLN A 508 -16.86 13.28 11.80
CA GLN A 508 -17.51 13.82 13.00
C GLN A 508 -18.81 13.06 13.25
N PHE A 509 -18.96 12.53 14.47
CA PHE A 509 -20.16 11.78 14.85
C PHE A 509 -21.28 12.73 15.30
N HIS A 510 -22.49 12.36 14.91
CA HIS A 510 -23.74 13.01 15.30
C HIS A 510 -24.79 11.95 15.63
N PRO A 511 -25.88 12.29 16.35
CA PRO A 511 -26.86 11.30 16.83
C PRO A 511 -27.45 10.39 15.73
N SER A 512 -27.57 10.91 14.52
CA SER A 512 -28.09 10.17 13.36
C SER A 512 -27.03 9.40 12.56
N TYR A 513 -25.76 9.40 12.96
CA TYR A 513 -24.67 8.76 12.22
C TYR A 513 -24.83 7.24 12.35
N THR A 514 -24.84 6.51 11.23
CA THR A 514 -25.09 5.05 11.25
C THR A 514 -23.90 4.24 10.74
N TYR A 515 -24.04 2.91 10.81
CA TYR A 515 -23.08 1.97 10.22
C TYR A 515 -22.90 2.22 8.72
N GLU A 516 -24.00 2.50 8.01
CA GLU A 516 -24.02 2.74 6.58
C GLU A 516 -23.29 4.03 6.17
N ASP A 517 -23.21 5.01 7.07
CA ASP A 517 -22.45 6.25 6.87
C ASP A 517 -20.96 6.06 7.23
N PHE A 518 -20.64 5.09 8.07
CA PHE A 518 -19.29 4.87 8.60
C PHE A 518 -18.48 3.88 7.78
N PHE A 519 -19.10 2.76 7.43
CA PHE A 519 -18.41 1.59 6.92
C PHE A 519 -18.88 1.14 5.55
N GLU A 520 -20.15 0.74 5.38
CA GLU A 520 -20.75 0.46 4.08
C GLU A 520 -22.27 0.33 4.17
N GLY A 521 -22.99 0.66 3.10
CA GLY A 521 -24.44 0.45 3.04
C GLY A 521 -25.01 0.76 1.66
N PHE A 522 -26.27 0.38 1.45
CA PHE A 522 -26.95 0.64 0.17
C PHE A 522 -27.22 2.12 -0.04
N ARG A 523 -26.77 2.67 -1.19
CA ARG A 523 -27.04 4.03 -1.63
C ARG A 523 -27.61 4.05 -3.04
N PRO A 524 -28.53 4.98 -3.35
CA PRO A 524 -29.00 5.20 -4.71
C PRO A 524 -27.88 5.78 -5.58
N VAL A 525 -27.54 5.07 -6.66
CA VAL A 525 -26.61 5.50 -7.72
C VAL A 525 -27.39 5.70 -9.03
N ARG A 526 -26.90 6.61 -9.88
CA ARG A 526 -27.50 6.84 -11.20
C ARG A 526 -27.20 5.65 -12.10
N GLY A 527 -28.22 4.96 -12.58
CA GLY A 527 -28.07 3.97 -13.65
C GLY A 527 -27.79 4.67 -14.98
N GLU A 528 -26.95 4.05 -15.81
CA GLU A 528 -26.78 4.49 -17.20
C GLU A 528 -28.07 4.23 -17.98
N GLY A 529 -28.86 5.28 -18.19
CA GLY A 529 -30.06 5.22 -19.03
C GLY A 529 -29.67 5.22 -20.50
N GLY A 530 -30.04 4.16 -21.22
CA GLY A 530 -30.02 4.12 -22.68
C GLY A 530 -30.77 5.32 -23.28
N ALA A 531 -30.36 5.73 -24.48
CA ALA A 531 -30.88 6.91 -25.18
C ALA A 531 -32.42 6.91 -25.24
N GLY A 532 -33.05 7.66 -24.32
CA GLY A 532 -34.50 7.89 -24.29
C GLY A 532 -35.15 7.66 -22.92
N GLY A 533 -35.10 8.66 -22.04
CA GLY A 533 -36.14 8.92 -21.04
C GLY A 533 -36.07 8.16 -19.69
N SER A 534 -35.90 8.94 -18.62
CA SER A 534 -35.90 8.58 -17.19
C SER A 534 -34.67 7.80 -16.70
N GLY A 535 -33.77 8.49 -15.99
CA GLY A 535 -32.64 7.87 -15.32
C GLY A 535 -33.14 6.92 -14.22
N SER A 536 -32.87 5.63 -14.37
CA SER A 536 -33.15 4.63 -13.35
C SER A 536 -32.24 4.86 -12.14
N VAL A 537 -32.81 4.72 -10.93
CA VAL A 537 -32.06 4.72 -9.69
C VAL A 537 -31.76 3.27 -9.34
N VAL A 538 -30.48 2.90 -9.29
CA VAL A 538 -30.01 1.57 -8.85
C VAL A 538 -29.49 1.71 -7.42
N PHE A 539 -29.68 0.70 -6.57
CA PHE A 539 -29.07 0.69 -5.24
C PHE A 539 -27.76 -0.12 -5.30
N ASP A 540 -26.66 0.48 -4.86
CA ASP A 540 -25.35 -0.16 -4.78
C ASP A 540 -24.78 -0.06 -3.36
N VAL A 541 -23.94 -1.01 -2.96
CA VAL A 541 -23.26 -0.99 -1.65
C VAL A 541 -22.07 -0.05 -1.75
N VAL A 542 -22.21 1.14 -1.17
CA VAL A 542 -21.15 2.16 -1.22
C VAL A 542 -20.31 2.09 0.05
N PRO A 543 -18.97 2.04 -0.07
CA PRO A 543 -18.09 2.05 1.09
C PRO A 543 -18.07 3.43 1.76
N GLY A 544 -18.07 3.43 3.08
CA GLY A 544 -17.92 4.59 3.95
C GLY A 544 -16.45 4.93 4.23
N PRO A 545 -16.20 6.05 4.94
CA PRO A 545 -14.86 6.58 5.17
C PRO A 545 -13.94 5.61 5.92
N PHE A 546 -14.46 4.81 6.85
CA PHE A 546 -13.64 3.81 7.55
C PHE A 546 -13.15 2.71 6.60
N LYS A 547 -14.05 2.15 5.78
CA LYS A 547 -13.71 1.10 4.82
C LYS A 547 -12.74 1.61 3.76
N LEU A 548 -12.98 2.82 3.22
CA LEU A 548 -12.08 3.46 2.25
C LEU A 548 -10.68 3.68 2.82
N LEU A 549 -10.56 4.19 4.05
CA LEU A 549 -9.27 4.42 4.67
C LEU A 549 -8.56 3.10 5.01
N ALA A 550 -9.29 2.09 5.47
CA ALA A 550 -8.74 0.76 5.71
C ALA A 550 -8.23 0.12 4.41
N GLU A 551 -8.94 0.25 3.29
CA GLU A 551 -8.47 -0.23 1.99
C GLU A 551 -7.19 0.48 1.54
N ARG A 552 -7.10 1.79 1.76
CA ARG A 552 -5.87 2.55 1.49
C ARG A 552 -4.71 2.10 2.39
N ALA A 553 -4.97 1.91 3.68
CA ALA A 553 -3.98 1.42 4.64
C ALA A 553 -3.50 0.00 4.30
N ARG A 554 -4.39 -0.87 3.85
CA ARG A 554 -4.07 -2.23 3.40
C ARG A 554 -3.14 -2.23 2.19
N LYS A 555 -3.32 -1.29 1.26
CA LYS A 555 -2.47 -1.12 0.07
C LYS A 555 -1.12 -0.44 0.37
N ASP A 556 -0.97 0.17 1.54
CA ASP A 556 0.25 0.84 2.01
C ASP A 556 0.61 0.43 3.45
N PRO A 557 0.94 -0.86 3.69
CA PRO A 557 1.19 -1.39 5.04
C PRO A 557 2.41 -0.78 5.74
N ALA A 558 3.28 -0.08 4.97
CA ALA A 558 4.52 0.53 5.44
C ALA A 558 4.29 1.77 6.30
N ASN A 559 3.16 2.43 6.07
CA ASN A 559 2.89 3.74 6.61
C ASN A 559 1.67 3.71 7.53
N PRO A 560 1.68 4.50 8.61
CA PRO A 560 0.53 4.60 9.48
C PRO A 560 -0.57 5.45 8.82
N TYR A 561 -1.82 5.04 9.03
CA TYR A 561 -3.03 5.76 8.64
C TYR A 561 -3.84 6.07 9.90
N VAL A 562 -4.40 7.27 9.98
CA VAL A 562 -5.16 7.69 11.18
C VAL A 562 -6.56 8.14 10.79
N LEU A 563 -7.57 7.49 11.35
CA LEU A 563 -8.93 7.99 11.33
C LEU A 563 -9.19 8.77 12.63
N ILE A 564 -9.47 10.06 12.49
CA ILE A 564 -9.92 10.90 13.59
C ILE A 564 -11.44 10.86 13.64
N VAL A 565 -11.99 10.46 14.78
CA VAL A 565 -13.44 10.45 15.06
C VAL A 565 -13.75 11.55 16.06
N ASP A 566 -14.15 12.71 15.54
CA ASP A 566 -14.52 13.85 16.35
C ASP A 566 -15.89 13.64 16.99
N GLU A 567 -16.05 14.06 18.24
CA GLU A 567 -17.29 13.90 19.01
C GLU A 567 -17.76 12.43 19.10
N ILE A 568 -16.83 11.52 19.37
CA ILE A 568 -17.03 10.07 19.30
C ILE A 568 -18.19 9.58 20.18
N ASN A 569 -18.51 10.26 21.27
CA ASN A 569 -19.65 9.90 22.13
C ASN A 569 -21.01 10.27 21.53
N ARG A 570 -21.09 11.22 20.58
CA ARG A 570 -22.37 11.76 20.04
C ARG A 570 -23.18 10.79 19.20
N ALA A 571 -22.63 9.64 18.85
CA ALA A 571 -23.35 8.55 18.20
C ALA A 571 -23.35 7.29 19.07
N ASN A 572 -24.30 6.38 18.81
CA ASN A 572 -24.28 5.07 19.43
C ASN A 572 -23.15 4.24 18.84
N LEU A 573 -22.00 4.21 19.52
CA LEU A 573 -20.79 3.55 19.04
C LEU A 573 -20.98 2.07 18.70
N ALA A 574 -21.72 1.33 19.52
CA ALA A 574 -21.98 -0.09 19.23
C ALA A 574 -22.75 -0.26 17.92
N LYS A 575 -23.71 0.63 17.65
CA LYS A 575 -24.48 0.61 16.39
C LYS A 575 -23.66 1.09 15.19
N VAL A 576 -22.82 2.12 15.36
CA VAL A 576 -22.00 2.67 14.28
C VAL A 576 -20.89 1.71 13.86
N PHE A 577 -20.21 1.08 14.83
CA PHE A 577 -19.15 0.11 14.53
C PHE A 577 -19.69 -1.26 14.13
N GLY A 578 -20.89 -1.65 14.58
CA GLY A 578 -21.49 -2.95 14.23
C GLY A 578 -20.54 -4.10 14.54
N GLU A 579 -20.27 -4.94 13.53
CA GLU A 579 -19.35 -6.08 13.61
C GLU A 579 -17.89 -5.67 13.80
N LEU A 580 -17.50 -4.46 13.35
CA LEU A 580 -16.13 -3.94 13.46
C LEU A 580 -15.71 -3.71 14.91
N TYR A 581 -16.68 -3.65 15.81
CA TYR A 581 -16.44 -3.52 17.24
C TYR A 581 -15.57 -4.65 17.79
N PHE A 582 -15.69 -5.86 17.20
CA PHE A 582 -14.85 -7.02 17.49
C PHE A 582 -13.39 -6.79 17.05
N LEU A 583 -13.20 -6.20 15.86
CA LEU A 583 -11.88 -5.96 15.26
C LEU A 583 -11.03 -4.95 16.04
N LEU A 584 -11.64 -4.09 16.86
CA LEU A 584 -10.88 -3.18 17.70
C LEU A 584 -10.03 -3.91 18.76
N GLU A 585 -10.43 -5.14 19.11
CA GLU A 585 -9.73 -5.99 20.07
C GLU A 585 -9.00 -7.15 19.38
N TYR A 586 -9.61 -7.75 18.36
CA TYR A 586 -9.06 -8.89 17.62
C TYR A 586 -8.75 -8.48 16.18
N ARG A 587 -7.75 -7.61 15.98
CA ARG A 587 -7.41 -7.00 14.68
C ARG A 587 -7.01 -8.00 13.60
N GLU A 588 -6.42 -9.13 13.99
CA GLU A 588 -5.94 -10.17 13.07
C GLU A 588 -7.06 -11.09 12.56
N GLU A 589 -8.24 -11.04 13.20
CA GLU A 589 -9.39 -11.85 12.81
C GLU A 589 -10.20 -11.19 11.68
N PRO A 590 -10.77 -11.96 10.75
CA PRO A 590 -11.76 -11.43 9.82
C PRO A 590 -13.12 -11.24 10.50
N VAL A 591 -13.90 -10.24 10.04
CA VAL A 591 -15.35 -10.19 10.30
C VAL A 591 -16.14 -10.17 8.99
N THR A 592 -17.23 -10.91 8.99
CA THR A 592 -18.21 -10.87 7.90
C THR A 592 -19.22 -9.77 8.17
N THR A 593 -19.40 -8.85 7.22
CA THR A 593 -20.28 -7.69 7.39
C THR A 593 -21.68 -7.98 6.85
N GLN A 594 -22.70 -7.24 7.30
CA GLN A 594 -24.09 -7.46 6.89
C GLN A 594 -24.34 -7.20 5.40
N TYR A 595 -23.68 -6.19 4.84
CA TYR A 595 -23.88 -5.77 3.45
C TYR A 595 -22.95 -6.52 2.49
N SER A 596 -21.83 -7.05 2.99
CA SER A 596 -20.86 -7.83 2.21
C SER A 596 -20.58 -9.19 2.87
N PRO A 597 -21.59 -10.06 3.06
CA PRO A 597 -21.43 -11.32 3.82
C PRO A 597 -20.52 -12.36 3.14
N HIS A 598 -19.99 -12.03 1.98
CA HIS A 598 -19.21 -12.89 1.11
C HIS A 598 -17.80 -12.33 0.86
N ASP A 599 -17.45 -11.19 1.47
CA ASP A 599 -16.14 -10.55 1.40
C ASP A 599 -15.71 -10.19 2.83
N PRO A 600 -15.05 -11.11 3.57
CA PRO A 600 -14.66 -10.88 4.95
C PRO A 600 -13.70 -9.70 5.06
N PHE A 601 -14.02 -8.77 5.96
CA PHE A 601 -13.22 -7.58 6.20
C PHE A 601 -12.16 -7.83 7.28
N HIS A 602 -10.93 -7.40 7.01
CA HIS A 602 -9.81 -7.39 7.96
C HIS A 602 -9.42 -5.95 8.28
N LEU A 603 -9.18 -5.65 9.56
CA LEU A 603 -8.72 -4.32 9.97
C LEU A 603 -7.19 -4.22 9.85
N PRO A 604 -6.64 -3.34 9.00
CA PRO A 604 -5.19 -3.25 8.84
C PRO A 604 -4.49 -2.86 10.15
N GLY A 605 -3.38 -3.53 10.46
CA GLY A 605 -2.57 -3.24 11.65
C GLY A 605 -1.97 -1.82 11.66
N ASN A 606 -1.87 -1.19 10.48
CA ASN A 606 -1.42 0.18 10.29
C ASN A 606 -2.51 1.26 10.30
N LEU A 607 -3.75 0.89 10.61
CA LEU A 607 -4.85 1.82 10.83
C LEU A 607 -5.04 2.15 12.32
N PHE A 608 -4.87 3.42 12.67
CA PHE A 608 -5.04 3.95 14.02
C PHE A 608 -6.32 4.76 14.15
N LEU A 609 -6.92 4.73 15.33
CA LEU A 609 -8.14 5.47 15.64
C LEU A 609 -7.87 6.53 16.72
N VAL A 610 -8.21 7.77 16.43
CA VAL A 610 -8.09 8.87 17.40
C VAL A 610 -9.46 9.51 17.60
N GLY A 611 -10.09 9.26 18.74
CA GLY A 611 -11.35 9.88 19.13
C GLY A 611 -11.15 11.21 19.85
N THR A 612 -12.12 12.12 19.73
CA THR A 612 -12.26 13.27 20.64
C THR A 612 -13.61 13.18 21.34
N MET A 613 -13.66 13.62 22.61
CA MET A 613 -14.84 13.50 23.44
C MET A 613 -15.00 14.69 24.38
N ASN A 614 -16.16 15.32 24.35
CA ASN A 614 -16.54 16.31 25.35
C ASN A 614 -17.12 15.61 26.57
N THR A 615 -16.57 15.88 27.76
CA THR A 615 -17.06 15.29 29.02
C THR A 615 -18.21 16.08 29.66
N ALA A 616 -18.41 17.34 29.25
CA ALA A 616 -19.53 18.18 29.71
C ALA A 616 -20.90 17.73 29.14
N ASP A 617 -20.90 17.02 28.01
CA ASP A 617 -22.09 16.54 27.31
C ASP A 617 -22.73 15.34 28.03
N ARG A 618 -23.52 15.62 29.09
CA ARG A 618 -24.24 14.61 29.89
C ARG A 618 -25.45 13.98 29.19
N SER A 619 -25.91 14.55 28.06
CA SER A 619 -27.10 14.12 27.30
C SER A 619 -26.82 13.02 26.27
N ILE A 620 -25.57 12.55 26.19
CA ILE A 620 -25.05 11.71 25.12
C ILE A 620 -24.68 10.33 25.69
N ALA A 621 -24.77 9.28 24.88
CA ALA A 621 -24.55 7.90 25.31
C ALA A 621 -23.22 7.78 26.08
N LEU A 622 -23.31 7.33 27.34
CA LEU A 622 -22.13 7.00 28.13
C LEU A 622 -21.30 5.99 27.35
N VAL A 623 -20.00 6.26 27.22
CA VAL A 623 -19.06 5.35 26.58
C VAL A 623 -19.03 4.08 27.40
N ASP A 624 -19.55 2.99 26.81
CA ASP A 624 -19.72 1.71 27.48
C ASP A 624 -18.37 1.19 28.01
N ALA A 625 -18.40 0.38 29.07
CA ALA A 625 -17.23 -0.28 29.66
C ALA A 625 -16.43 -1.04 28.59
N ALA A 626 -17.13 -1.60 27.61
CA ALA A 626 -16.56 -2.26 26.44
C ALA A 626 -15.68 -1.32 25.58
N MET A 627 -16.01 -0.04 25.44
CA MET A 627 -15.16 0.96 24.76
C MET A 627 -14.02 1.43 25.63
N ARG A 628 -14.25 1.59 26.94
CA ARG A 628 -13.17 1.91 27.88
C ARG A 628 -12.06 0.88 27.93
N ARG A 629 -12.37 -0.39 27.62
CA ARG A 629 -11.38 -1.46 27.47
C ARG A 629 -10.55 -1.35 26.19
N ARG A 630 -11.14 -0.84 25.11
CA ARG A 630 -10.58 -0.88 23.74
C ARG A 630 -9.91 0.41 23.31
N PHE A 631 -10.03 1.49 24.07
CA PHE A 631 -9.39 2.76 23.77
C PHE A 631 -8.53 3.22 24.95
N ALA A 632 -7.37 3.78 24.64
CA ALA A 632 -6.64 4.63 25.58
C ALA A 632 -7.44 5.89 25.85
N PHE A 633 -7.48 6.36 27.09
CA PHE A 633 -8.09 7.65 27.43
C PHE A 633 -7.02 8.63 27.92
N ARG A 634 -6.87 9.75 27.20
CA ARG A 634 -6.01 10.87 27.59
C ARG A 634 -6.86 12.08 27.93
N ARG A 635 -6.83 12.47 29.21
CA ARG A 635 -7.57 13.63 29.71
C ARG A 635 -6.84 14.93 29.35
N LEU A 636 -7.56 15.87 28.74
CA LEU A 636 -7.16 17.26 28.58
C LEU A 636 -7.97 18.10 29.56
N SER A 637 -7.36 18.53 30.67
CA SER A 637 -8.02 19.30 31.73
C SER A 637 -7.26 20.60 31.99
N PRO A 638 -7.93 21.76 32.07
CA PRO A 638 -7.30 23.03 32.43
C PRO A 638 -6.50 23.00 33.75
N GLU A 639 -6.83 22.09 34.67
CA GLU A 639 -6.17 21.97 35.98
C GLU A 639 -4.84 21.22 35.94
N LYS A 640 -4.55 20.46 34.87
CA LYS A 640 -3.37 19.59 34.77
C LYS A 640 -2.62 19.81 33.46
N GLN A 641 -1.32 19.50 33.46
CA GLN A 641 -0.58 19.38 32.21
C GLN A 641 -1.25 18.33 31.30
N PRO A 642 -1.32 18.57 29.97
CA PRO A 642 -0.61 19.59 29.22
C PRO A 642 -1.36 20.92 29.06
N VAL A 643 -2.64 21.00 29.47
CA VAL A 643 -3.50 22.17 29.21
C VAL A 643 -3.30 23.27 30.25
N HIS A 644 -2.93 22.92 31.48
CA HIS A 644 -2.61 23.90 32.51
C HIS A 644 -1.51 24.88 32.04
N GLY A 645 -1.79 26.17 32.15
CA GLY A 645 -0.92 27.25 31.67
C GLY A 645 -0.79 27.35 30.14
N LEU A 646 -1.59 26.63 29.34
CA LEU A 646 -1.54 26.69 27.87
C LEU A 646 -1.87 28.09 27.34
N LEU A 647 -2.90 28.73 27.91
CA LEU A 647 -3.27 30.10 27.53
C LEU A 647 -2.16 31.10 27.87
N ASP A 648 -1.55 30.97 29.04
CA ASP A 648 -0.41 31.79 29.45
C ASP A 648 0.78 31.64 28.48
N ARG A 649 1.17 30.40 28.15
CA ARG A 649 2.23 30.13 27.14
C ARG A 649 1.88 30.72 25.78
N TRP A 650 0.63 30.62 25.36
CA TRP A 650 0.15 31.16 24.09
C TRP A 650 0.19 32.69 24.06
N LEU A 651 -0.27 33.36 25.12
CA LEU A 651 -0.24 34.81 25.25
C LEU A 651 1.20 35.33 25.24
N ARG A 652 2.11 34.72 26.01
CA ARG A 652 3.55 35.06 26.01
C ARG A 652 4.16 34.92 24.62
N ARG A 653 3.89 33.82 23.89
CA ARG A 653 4.41 33.61 22.52
C ARG A 653 3.96 34.70 21.54
N HIS A 654 2.78 35.27 21.74
CA HIS A 654 2.23 36.32 20.89
C HIS A 654 2.46 37.73 21.42
N GLY A 655 3.19 37.91 22.53
CA GLY A 655 3.44 39.21 23.15
C GLY A 655 2.17 39.87 23.70
N LEU A 656 1.18 39.09 24.13
CA LEU A 656 -0.11 39.56 24.64
C LEU A 656 -0.16 39.56 26.18
N PRO A 657 -0.99 40.41 26.81
CA PRO A 657 -1.13 40.47 28.27
C PRO A 657 -1.66 39.16 28.87
N GLU A 658 -1.12 38.76 30.03
CA GLU A 658 -1.46 37.51 30.74
C GLU A 658 -2.79 37.57 31.54
N GLY A 659 -3.42 38.75 31.65
CA GLY A 659 -4.65 38.95 32.43
C GLY A 659 -5.79 37.96 32.13
N PRO A 660 -6.11 37.66 30.85
CA PRO A 660 -7.12 36.65 30.51
C PRO A 660 -6.82 35.24 31.04
N ALA A 661 -5.55 34.86 31.17
CA ALA A 661 -5.18 33.57 31.74
C ALA A 661 -5.55 33.47 33.22
N ARG A 662 -5.23 34.50 34.01
CA ARG A 662 -5.56 34.56 35.44
C ARG A 662 -7.07 34.53 35.69
N LEU A 663 -7.84 35.22 34.84
CA LEU A 663 -9.30 35.22 34.91
C LEU A 663 -9.90 33.84 34.62
N LEU A 664 -9.36 33.13 33.62
CA LEU A 664 -9.79 31.77 33.30
C LEU A 664 -9.44 30.76 34.41
N ASP A 665 -8.25 30.90 35.00
CA ASP A 665 -7.82 30.05 36.10
C ASP A 665 -8.69 30.25 37.35
N GLU A 666 -9.01 31.51 37.69
CA GLU A 666 -9.92 31.83 38.78
C GLU A 666 -11.35 31.34 38.51
N LEU A 667 -11.86 31.49 37.28
CA LEU A 667 -13.14 30.93 36.87
C LEU A 667 -13.18 29.41 37.10
N ASN A 668 -12.18 28.68 36.60
CA ASN A 668 -12.11 27.23 36.74
C ASN A 668 -11.95 26.79 38.19
N ARG A 669 -11.21 27.56 39.01
CA ARG A 669 -11.08 27.31 40.45
C ARG A 669 -12.42 27.44 41.17
N ARG A 670 -13.24 28.43 40.82
CA ARG A 670 -14.59 28.60 41.42
C ARG A 670 -15.55 27.49 40.99
N LEU A 671 -15.49 27.06 39.73
CA LEU A 671 -16.32 25.97 39.24
C LEU A 671 -16.07 24.65 39.99
N GLY A 672 -14.82 24.37 40.37
CA GLY A 672 -14.46 23.23 41.21
C GLY A 672 -14.77 21.84 40.63
N ASP A 673 -15.11 21.78 39.33
CA ASP A 673 -15.43 20.55 38.61
C ASP A 673 -14.63 20.51 37.29
N ALA A 674 -13.65 19.60 37.25
CA ALA A 674 -12.73 19.42 36.14
C ALA A 674 -13.38 18.97 34.83
N ASP A 675 -14.63 18.48 34.84
CA ASP A 675 -15.40 18.14 33.64
C ASP A 675 -16.30 19.28 33.15
N ARG A 676 -16.50 20.31 33.98
CA ARG A 676 -17.23 21.55 33.67
C ARG A 676 -16.32 22.73 33.37
N ALA A 677 -15.04 22.63 33.71
CA ALA A 677 -14.05 23.67 33.47
C ALA A 677 -14.09 24.23 32.04
N ILE A 678 -13.80 25.51 31.87
CA ILE A 678 -13.74 26.18 30.58
C ILE A 678 -12.32 26.09 30.02
N GLY A 679 -12.22 25.60 28.78
CA GLY A 679 -10.93 25.43 28.12
C GLY A 679 -10.31 26.74 27.60
N PRO A 680 -8.98 26.78 27.40
CA PRO A 680 -8.26 27.99 27.00
C PRO A 680 -8.59 28.50 25.60
N SER A 681 -9.11 27.68 24.68
CA SER A 681 -9.31 28.07 23.28
C SER A 681 -10.30 29.23 23.10
N TYR A 682 -11.21 29.44 24.05
CA TYR A 682 -12.13 30.60 24.05
C TYR A 682 -11.36 31.93 24.12
N LEU A 683 -10.15 31.95 24.66
CA LEU A 683 -9.34 33.15 24.85
C LEU A 683 -8.03 33.14 24.03
N MET A 684 -7.72 32.06 23.31
CA MET A 684 -6.57 31.96 22.39
C MET A 684 -6.83 32.69 21.06
N LYS A 685 -7.18 33.97 21.13
CA LYS A 685 -7.40 34.85 19.98
C LYS A 685 -6.93 36.27 20.31
N PRO A 686 -6.32 37.02 19.36
CA PRO A 686 -5.83 38.37 19.63
C PRO A 686 -6.90 39.33 20.17
N GLY A 687 -8.18 39.10 19.82
CA GLY A 687 -9.30 39.86 20.34
C GLY A 687 -9.48 39.79 21.86
N ALA A 688 -9.11 38.67 22.50
CA ALA A 688 -9.25 38.47 23.95
C ALA A 688 -8.24 39.29 24.78
N ALA A 689 -7.20 39.83 24.15
CA ALA A 689 -6.21 40.68 24.81
C ALA A 689 -6.70 42.12 25.02
N ARG A 690 -7.77 42.54 24.33
CA ARG A 690 -8.37 43.87 24.46
C ARG A 690 -9.53 43.83 25.45
N PRO A 691 -9.70 44.84 26.33
CA PRO A 691 -10.79 44.85 27.31
C PRO A 691 -12.18 44.64 26.70
N GLU A 692 -12.49 45.30 25.58
CA GLU A 692 -13.79 45.21 24.90
C GLU A 692 -13.99 43.85 24.24
N GLY A 693 -12.91 43.25 23.71
CA GLY A 693 -12.96 41.94 23.10
C GLY A 693 -13.10 40.82 24.14
N LEU A 694 -12.42 40.96 25.29
CA LEU A 694 -12.56 40.05 26.42
C LEU A 694 -13.99 40.07 26.99
N ASP A 695 -14.55 41.26 27.20
CA ASP A 695 -15.94 41.45 27.64
C ASP A 695 -16.93 40.78 26.70
N LEU A 696 -16.78 41.04 25.38
CA LEU A 696 -17.63 40.43 24.37
C LEU A 696 -17.55 38.90 24.38
N ILE A 697 -16.35 38.32 24.46
CA ILE A 697 -16.16 36.86 24.53
C ILE A 697 -16.81 36.31 25.79
N TRP A 698 -16.62 36.97 26.94
CA TRP A 698 -17.18 36.52 28.20
C TRP A 698 -18.70 36.46 28.14
N ARG A 699 -19.34 37.57 27.73
CA ARG A 699 -20.80 37.70 27.66
C ARG A 699 -21.45 36.82 26.59
N THR A 700 -20.76 36.53 25.49
CA THR A 700 -21.39 35.82 24.34
C THR A 700 -21.00 34.35 24.22
N GLN A 701 -19.95 33.90 24.90
CA GLN A 701 -19.44 32.53 24.77
C GLN A 701 -19.26 31.83 26.11
N ILE A 702 -18.71 32.51 27.12
CA ILE A 702 -18.41 31.89 28.42
C ILE A 702 -19.64 31.87 29.32
N LEU A 703 -20.27 33.02 29.57
CA LEU A 703 -21.45 33.09 30.45
C LEU A 703 -22.62 32.23 29.96
N PRO A 704 -23.00 32.24 28.66
CA PRO A 704 -24.08 31.37 28.17
C PRO A 704 -23.78 29.88 28.36
N LEU A 705 -22.52 29.47 28.19
CA LEU A 705 -22.10 28.09 28.44
C LEU A 705 -22.23 27.71 29.92
N LEU A 706 -21.92 28.65 30.83
CA LEU A 706 -22.07 28.44 32.27
C LEU A 706 -23.54 28.38 32.69
N GLU A 707 -24.40 29.24 32.12
CA GLU A 707 -25.85 29.22 32.32
C GLU A 707 -26.43 27.84 32.02
N ASP A 708 -26.03 27.23 30.91
CA ASP A 708 -26.45 25.87 30.57
C ASP A 708 -25.93 24.82 31.57
N GLN A 709 -24.68 24.96 32.04
CA GLN A 709 -24.06 23.99 32.96
C GLN A 709 -24.62 24.03 34.38
N VAL A 710 -24.98 25.22 34.87
CA VAL A 710 -25.52 25.44 36.22
C VAL A 710 -27.04 25.59 36.23
N TYR A 711 -27.70 25.37 35.10
CA TYR A 711 -29.15 25.44 34.97
C TYR A 711 -29.85 24.60 36.05
N GLY A 712 -30.79 25.23 36.77
CA GLY A 712 -31.54 24.59 37.85
C GLY A 712 -30.82 24.48 39.20
N THR A 713 -29.60 25.01 39.35
CA THR A 713 -28.88 25.04 40.64
C THR A 713 -29.17 26.29 41.48
N GLY A 714 -29.81 27.32 40.90
CA GLY A 714 -30.12 28.59 41.57
C GLY A 714 -28.95 29.57 41.68
N VAL A 715 -27.80 29.25 41.08
CA VAL A 715 -26.63 30.14 41.01
C VAL A 715 -26.88 31.26 40.00
N ASP A 716 -26.65 32.52 40.41
CA ASP A 716 -26.58 33.66 39.49
C ASP A 716 -25.20 33.67 38.81
N VAL A 717 -25.19 33.41 37.50
CA VAL A 717 -23.96 33.23 36.72
C VAL A 717 -23.19 34.54 36.55
N GLU A 718 -23.87 35.68 36.44
CA GLU A 718 -23.22 36.98 36.27
C GLU A 718 -22.58 37.43 37.59
N GLU A 719 -23.29 37.26 38.72
CA GLU A 719 -22.73 37.59 40.04
C GLU A 719 -21.55 36.69 40.43
N GLU A 720 -21.66 35.39 40.17
CA GLU A 720 -20.64 34.42 40.61
C GLU A 720 -19.45 34.31 39.64
N TYR A 721 -19.69 34.40 38.32
CA TYR A 721 -18.69 34.09 37.29
C TYR A 721 -18.46 35.24 36.27
N GLY A 722 -19.12 36.39 36.44
CA GLY A 722 -18.91 37.57 35.62
C GLY A 722 -17.50 38.18 35.78
N LEU A 723 -17.06 38.91 34.75
CA LEU A 723 -15.71 39.53 34.75
C LEU A 723 -15.48 40.46 35.93
N ALA A 724 -16.49 41.21 36.36
CA ALA A 724 -16.38 42.12 37.51
C ALA A 724 -16.09 41.36 38.81
N SER A 725 -16.80 40.26 39.04
CA SER A 725 -16.65 39.39 40.21
C SER A 725 -15.29 38.70 40.25
N LEU A 726 -14.81 38.21 39.08
CA LEU A 726 -13.50 37.57 38.96
C LEU A 726 -12.34 38.57 39.15
N ARG A 727 -12.44 39.78 38.57
CA ARG A 727 -11.46 40.85 38.75
C ARG A 727 -11.36 41.30 40.21
N ALA A 728 -12.49 41.44 40.88
CA ALA A 728 -12.54 41.81 42.29
C ALA A 728 -11.78 40.80 43.18
N ALA A 729 -11.91 39.49 42.91
CA ALA A 729 -11.19 38.47 43.67
C ALA A 729 -9.69 38.42 43.37
N LEU A 730 -9.27 38.81 42.17
CA LEU A 730 -7.86 38.87 41.79
C LEU A 730 -7.15 40.17 42.25
N GLY A 731 -7.89 41.10 42.87
CA GLY A 731 -7.36 42.38 43.33
C GLY A 731 -6.90 43.29 42.19
N SER A 732 -7.51 43.14 41.00
CA SER A 732 -7.11 43.78 39.74
C SER A 732 -8.19 44.65 39.12
#